data_AF-A0AA39H317-F1
#
_entry.id   AF-A0AA39H317-F1
#
_cell.length_a   1.000
_cell.length_b   1.000
_cell.length_c   1.000
_cell.angle_alpha   90.00
_cell.angle_beta   90.00
_cell.angle_gamma   90.00
#
_symmetry.space_group_name_H-M   'P 1'
#
loop_
_entity.id
_entity.type
_entity.pdbx_description
1 polymer ?
#
loop_
_entity_poly.entity_id
_entity_poly.type
_entity_poly.pdbx_seq_one_letter_code
_entity_poly.pdbx_strand_id
1 'polypeptide(L)'
;MGCVNSTDQHAKARSKQIDEQLKADGDRAKREVKLLLLGAGESGKSTIVKQMRIIHETGYSDEERRVYKPVVYSNTIQSMMAILRAMMQLKISFEDSSRDEDCRQFFYLANNTEDGELPPEMAAVMKKLWADTGVQECFTRSREYQLNDSAPYYLNSLDRIAQPNYIPTQDDVLRTRVKTTGIVETHFTYKDLHFKMFDVGGQRSERKKWIHCFEGVTAIIFCVAMSEYDMVLAEDDEMNRMIESMKLFDSICNNKWFTETSIILFLNKKDLFEEKIRKSPLTTCFIEYTGSNTYEEAAAYIQMQFENLNKRKDGQKEIYSHFTCATDTNNIRFVFDASPIGMHSSVLLATLVLLGIAAPSGAVFECGSHETAAFVRIARARLGGTPVVISTAGHDLTCAQYCRNNLEPTTGAERACAAFNFDGRETCYFFDDAASPAGSGQLAAKPSANNFYYEKTCLPGVSAHQACTYRSFSFERMQKTQLDGFVKKSIPVGNREECLSACLKETEFVCRSVNYNYDSYLCELSTEDRRSKPTHLKMTDQPVDYYDNNCLSRQNRCGQSGGNLVFVKTTNFEIHYYDHTQSVEAQESFCLQKCLDSLNTFCRSVEFNPQEKNCIVSDEDTFSRADQQGQVQGKDYYEPICVAADLSSSTCRQQAAFERFIGSAIEGQPVVSAQGVTVSDCISLCFQNLNCKSINYDRTHSTCYIYAVGRADANVKNDPSYDFYEFNCESQFGGMALCTNEGIRFIVNTKEPYTGAIYAAEKFSTCSQVVENAKQISITFPPPTKSTDCGTVIKNGKLEALVVVSLDGVLPHQVTTEWDRFYRVSCDVSMEKMVQEGSVVVTTLYDAGEQNTVVLEKGTPPPVTAKLTFLDPEDQPLGKASIGDPIQMVVTSDQAGPHNMMLTDCTATRIGGEGDAVPFTIIENGCPRYPALVGPVEQDFDKNRLKADMKAFRLDGSYDIQIQCQVMFCAGPNGCPPSNCLDSGTNELFASHGRKKRSVTSENEAEETLSAIIRVLAKGEEESEVEQFYRNQTVSGFDSVDYADLVCMSEVWFVSTVVSVSLVCLMLSALIVIWGCHSLRQGNPKLPIPTPLVSPSSTALAIHIAGDLLSDSVADPKDDPQAVIERATVFVGALIGQGHDELGEKRAVGDGKFHAIKA
;
A
#
# COMPACT_ATOMS: atom_id res chain seq x y z
N MET A 1 36.81 30.32 10.29
CA MET A 1 37.21 28.90 10.14
C MET A 1 37.03 28.21 11.48
N GLY A 2 36.61 26.95 11.49
CA GLY A 2 36.57 26.07 12.65
C GLY A 2 36.67 24.62 12.18
N CYS A 3 37.33 23.75 12.92
CA CYS A 3 37.65 22.39 12.45
C CYS A 3 36.49 21.42 12.71
N VAL A 4 35.69 21.12 11.67
CA VAL A 4 34.58 20.16 11.72
C VAL A 4 34.61 19.18 10.52
N ASN A 5 35.80 18.93 9.96
CA ASN A 5 35.94 18.21 8.68
C ASN A 5 35.98 16.67 8.81
N SER A 6 36.05 16.10 10.01
CA SER A 6 36.16 14.65 10.21
C SER A 6 34.83 13.91 10.00
N THR A 7 33.72 14.44 10.51
CA THR A 7 32.37 13.88 10.31
C THR A 7 31.93 13.93 8.85
N ASP A 8 32.26 15.01 8.14
CA ASP A 8 32.00 15.20 6.72
C ASP A 8 32.72 14.16 5.83
N GLN A 9 33.93 13.71 6.20
CA GLN A 9 34.59 12.60 5.51
C GLN A 9 33.88 11.25 5.71
N HIS A 10 33.40 10.96 6.92
CA HIS A 10 32.61 9.75 7.17
C HIS A 10 31.24 9.78 6.45
N ALA A 11 30.59 10.95 6.40
CA ALA A 11 29.37 11.14 5.62
C ALA A 11 29.62 10.86 4.12
N LYS A 12 30.67 11.46 3.54
CA LYS A 12 31.05 11.25 2.12
C LYS A 12 31.43 9.81 1.80
N ALA A 13 32.09 9.10 2.71
CA ALA A 13 32.35 7.67 2.57
C ALA A 13 31.04 6.85 2.53
N ARG A 14 30.09 7.16 3.44
CA ARG A 14 28.78 6.49 3.48
C ARG A 14 27.92 6.81 2.25
N SER A 15 27.88 8.05 1.80
CA SER A 15 27.19 8.43 0.55
C SER A 15 27.76 7.68 -0.65
N LYS A 16 29.08 7.66 -0.83
CA LYS A 16 29.72 6.90 -1.91
C LYS A 16 29.39 5.41 -1.87
N GLN A 17 29.30 4.81 -0.68
CA GLN A 17 28.92 3.41 -0.51
C GLN A 17 27.44 3.17 -0.87
N ILE A 18 26.54 4.13 -0.58
CA ILE A 18 25.13 4.12 -1.01
C ILE A 18 25.04 4.29 -2.53
N ASP A 19 25.80 5.21 -3.14
CA ASP A 19 25.85 5.40 -4.59
C ASP A 19 26.33 4.14 -5.32
N GLU A 20 27.32 3.44 -4.74
CA GLU A 20 27.82 2.16 -5.24
C GLU A 20 26.78 1.03 -5.13
N GLN A 21 25.98 0.98 -4.04
CA GLN A 21 24.84 0.07 -3.93
C GLN A 21 23.72 0.42 -4.93
N LEU A 22 23.26 1.66 -4.97
CA LEU A 22 22.21 2.12 -5.88
C LEU A 22 22.56 1.87 -7.35
N LYS A 23 23.83 2.02 -7.73
CA LYS A 23 24.30 1.65 -9.06
C LYS A 23 24.27 0.14 -9.30
N ALA A 24 24.74 -0.67 -8.34
CA ALA A 24 24.70 -2.12 -8.45
C ALA A 24 23.25 -2.65 -8.54
N ASP A 25 22.33 -2.13 -7.74
CA ASP A 25 20.91 -2.49 -7.76
C ASP A 25 20.22 -1.99 -9.04
N GLY A 26 20.59 -0.81 -9.56
CA GLY A 26 20.11 -0.31 -10.86
C GLY A 26 20.59 -1.16 -12.04
N ASP A 27 21.86 -1.56 -12.07
CA ASP A 27 22.41 -2.46 -13.08
C ASP A 27 21.90 -3.90 -12.94
N ARG A 28 21.43 -4.29 -11.75
CA ARG A 28 20.73 -5.55 -11.46
C ARG A 28 19.28 -5.53 -11.95
N ALA A 29 18.55 -4.45 -11.68
CA ALA A 29 17.18 -4.23 -12.15
C ALA A 29 17.10 -4.16 -13.70
N LYS A 30 18.12 -3.61 -14.36
CA LYS A 30 18.27 -3.65 -15.83
C LYS A 30 18.42 -5.06 -16.42
N ARG A 31 18.65 -6.09 -15.60
CA ARG A 31 18.76 -7.52 -15.99
C ARG A 31 17.63 -8.37 -15.42
N GLU A 32 16.57 -7.72 -14.95
CA GLU A 32 15.43 -8.35 -14.32
C GLU A 32 14.31 -8.61 -15.34
N VAL A 33 13.95 -9.88 -15.50
CA VAL A 33 12.89 -10.34 -16.43
C VAL A 33 11.64 -10.66 -15.63
N LYS A 34 10.52 -9.99 -15.93
CA LYS A 34 9.25 -10.17 -15.24
C LYS A 34 8.32 -11.11 -16.02
N LEU A 35 7.98 -12.25 -15.43
CA LEU A 35 7.12 -13.28 -15.99
C LEU A 35 5.81 -13.39 -15.20
N LEU A 36 4.67 -13.29 -15.89
CA LEU A 36 3.35 -13.37 -15.27
C LEU A 36 2.64 -14.66 -15.67
N LEU A 37 2.25 -15.49 -14.69
CA LEU A 37 1.52 -16.74 -14.95
C LEU A 37 0.01 -16.49 -14.91
N LEU A 38 -0.67 -16.64 -16.05
CA LEU A 38 -2.12 -16.47 -16.16
C LEU A 38 -2.80 -17.79 -16.56
N GLY A 39 -4.13 -17.82 -16.48
CA GLY A 39 -4.96 -18.98 -16.82
C GLY A 39 -5.95 -19.35 -15.71
N ALA A 40 -6.84 -20.30 -16.01
CA ALA A 40 -7.95 -20.69 -15.14
C ALA A 40 -7.52 -21.27 -13.78
N GLY A 41 -8.49 -21.56 -12.90
CA GLY A 41 -8.24 -22.36 -11.70
C GLY A 41 -7.60 -23.70 -12.09
N GLU A 42 -6.73 -24.23 -11.22
CA GLU A 42 -6.16 -25.60 -11.34
C GLU A 42 -5.29 -25.87 -12.59
N SER A 43 -5.04 -24.90 -13.47
CA SER A 43 -4.30 -25.08 -14.73
C SER A 43 -2.78 -25.33 -14.60
N GLY A 44 -2.28 -25.40 -13.36
CA GLY A 44 -0.90 -25.82 -13.04
C GLY A 44 0.13 -24.69 -12.90
N LYS A 45 -0.29 -23.42 -12.87
CA LYS A 45 0.62 -22.26 -12.67
C LYS A 45 1.58 -22.44 -11.50
N SER A 46 1.06 -22.66 -10.30
CA SER A 46 1.86 -22.86 -9.08
C SER A 46 2.78 -24.08 -9.17
N THR A 47 2.41 -25.12 -9.93
CA THR A 47 3.27 -26.28 -10.20
C THR A 47 4.46 -25.89 -11.08
N ILE A 48 4.29 -25.00 -12.06
CA ILE A 48 5.39 -24.46 -12.87
C ILE A 48 6.33 -23.60 -12.03
N VAL A 49 5.82 -22.77 -11.11
CA VAL A 49 6.68 -22.01 -10.17
C VAL A 49 7.48 -22.97 -9.26
N LYS A 50 6.83 -24.02 -8.74
CA LYS A 50 7.53 -25.08 -7.98
C LYS A 50 8.61 -25.79 -8.82
N GLN A 51 8.40 -26.00 -10.13
CA GLN A 51 9.42 -26.54 -11.04
C GLN A 51 10.59 -25.56 -11.25
N MET A 52 10.33 -24.26 -11.43
CA MET A 52 11.42 -23.26 -11.55
C MET A 52 12.37 -23.35 -10.35
N ARG A 53 11.83 -23.50 -9.15
CA ARG A 53 12.60 -23.68 -7.92
C ARG A 53 13.46 -24.95 -7.92
N ILE A 54 12.96 -26.05 -8.49
CA ILE A 54 13.70 -27.32 -8.61
C ILE A 54 14.77 -27.28 -9.71
N ILE A 55 14.54 -26.52 -10.80
CA ILE A 55 15.43 -26.47 -11.97
C ILE A 55 16.53 -25.40 -11.83
N HIS A 56 16.26 -24.29 -11.13
CA HIS A 56 17.11 -23.08 -11.11
C HIS A 56 17.61 -22.65 -9.72
N GLU A 57 17.15 -23.29 -8.62
CA GLU A 57 17.72 -23.13 -7.27
C GLU A 57 18.31 -24.46 -6.78
N THR A 58 18.51 -24.61 -5.47
CA THR A 58 18.87 -25.87 -4.80
C THR A 58 17.73 -26.90 -4.74
N GLY A 59 16.53 -26.55 -5.23
CA GLY A 59 15.31 -27.28 -4.93
C GLY A 59 14.92 -27.19 -3.44
N TYR A 60 13.97 -28.02 -3.03
CA TYR A 60 13.46 -28.06 -1.65
C TYR A 60 14.34 -28.93 -0.74
N SER A 61 14.84 -28.32 0.33
CA SER A 61 15.55 -28.99 1.43
C SER A 61 14.67 -30.00 2.17
N ASP A 62 15.26 -30.93 2.93
CA ASP A 62 14.51 -31.90 3.73
C ASP A 62 13.63 -31.21 4.78
N GLU A 63 14.08 -30.08 5.32
CA GLU A 63 13.37 -29.25 6.28
C GLU A 63 12.12 -28.63 5.64
N GLU A 64 12.24 -27.98 4.47
CA GLU A 64 11.10 -27.45 3.72
C GLU A 64 10.15 -28.57 3.25
N ARG A 65 10.68 -29.72 2.83
CA ARG A 65 9.86 -30.87 2.41
C ARG A 65 9.01 -31.41 3.56
N ARG A 66 9.47 -31.33 4.82
CA ARG A 66 8.64 -31.66 6.00
C ARG A 66 7.47 -30.69 6.20
N VAL A 67 7.60 -29.40 5.86
CA VAL A 67 6.50 -28.42 5.93
C VAL A 67 5.33 -28.79 5.00
N TYR A 68 5.60 -29.46 3.88
CA TYR A 68 4.55 -29.97 2.98
C TYR A 68 3.88 -31.28 3.45
N LYS A 69 4.36 -31.95 4.51
CA LYS A 69 3.81 -33.25 4.96
C LYS A 69 2.34 -33.17 5.38
N PRO A 70 1.89 -32.17 6.19
CA PRO A 70 0.46 -31.94 6.47
C PRO A 70 -0.38 -31.73 5.20
N VAL A 71 0.17 -31.02 4.21
CA VAL A 71 -0.54 -30.71 2.94
C VAL A 71 -0.73 -31.97 2.10
N VAL A 72 0.28 -32.84 2.02
CA VAL A 72 0.17 -34.15 1.36
C VAL A 72 -0.89 -35.01 2.05
N TYR A 73 -0.89 -35.08 3.37
CA TYR A 73 -1.86 -35.86 4.14
C TYR A 73 -3.29 -35.34 3.92
N SER A 74 -3.52 -34.03 4.09
CA SER A 74 -4.81 -33.38 3.84
C SER A 74 -5.30 -33.61 2.40
N ASN A 75 -4.44 -33.43 1.39
CA ASN A 75 -4.76 -33.73 -0.01
C ASN A 75 -5.15 -35.20 -0.25
N THR A 76 -4.50 -36.14 0.45
CA THR A 76 -4.77 -37.59 0.32
C THR A 76 -6.12 -37.95 0.93
N ILE A 77 -6.40 -37.43 2.14
CA ILE A 77 -7.67 -37.65 2.88
C ILE A 77 -8.84 -37.01 2.12
N GLN A 78 -8.70 -35.76 1.67
CA GLN A 78 -9.72 -35.06 0.89
C GLN A 78 -10.01 -35.76 -0.45
N SER A 79 -9.00 -36.36 -1.10
CA SER A 79 -9.19 -37.11 -2.35
C SER A 79 -10.05 -38.36 -2.14
N MET A 80 -9.78 -39.16 -1.11
CA MET A 80 -10.62 -40.30 -0.74
C MET A 80 -12.04 -39.85 -0.36
N MET A 81 -12.16 -38.79 0.46
CA MET A 81 -13.44 -38.25 0.91
C MET A 81 -14.31 -37.76 -0.26
N ALA A 82 -13.72 -37.16 -1.30
CA ALA A 82 -14.43 -36.75 -2.50
C ALA A 82 -14.98 -37.94 -3.29
N ILE A 83 -14.19 -39.01 -3.50
CA ILE A 83 -14.61 -40.22 -4.22
C ILE A 83 -15.75 -40.92 -3.47
N LEU A 84 -15.64 -41.11 -2.15
CA LEU A 84 -16.70 -41.76 -1.35
C LEU A 84 -18.00 -40.94 -1.32
N ARG A 85 -17.92 -39.60 -1.35
CA ARG A 85 -19.11 -38.73 -1.51
C ARG A 85 -19.72 -38.87 -2.91
N ALA A 86 -18.89 -38.95 -3.95
CA ALA A 86 -19.35 -39.15 -5.32
C ALA A 86 -20.00 -40.53 -5.53
N MET A 87 -19.55 -41.60 -4.86
CA MET A 87 -20.22 -42.91 -4.90
C MET A 87 -21.70 -42.81 -4.48
N MET A 88 -21.99 -42.09 -3.40
CA MET A 88 -23.36 -41.86 -2.93
C MET A 88 -24.20 -41.04 -3.93
N GLN A 89 -23.60 -40.05 -4.59
CA GLN A 89 -24.28 -39.21 -5.59
C GLN A 89 -24.55 -39.96 -6.89
N LEU A 90 -23.55 -40.68 -7.41
CA LEU A 90 -23.60 -41.46 -8.65
C LEU A 90 -24.29 -42.82 -8.47
N LYS A 91 -24.65 -43.18 -7.22
CA LYS A 91 -25.29 -44.44 -6.80
C LYS A 91 -24.48 -45.69 -7.13
N ILE A 92 -23.16 -45.58 -7.01
CA ILE A 92 -22.21 -46.68 -7.17
C ILE A 92 -22.09 -47.38 -5.81
N SER A 93 -22.30 -48.69 -5.78
CA SER A 93 -22.14 -49.52 -4.57
C SER A 93 -20.69 -50.01 -4.45
N PHE A 94 -20.27 -50.37 -3.23
CA PHE A 94 -19.06 -51.18 -3.05
C PHE A 94 -19.26 -52.59 -3.63
N GLU A 95 -18.18 -53.24 -4.06
CA GLU A 95 -18.20 -54.65 -4.47
C GLU A 95 -18.19 -55.56 -3.24
N ASP A 96 -17.29 -55.27 -2.30
CA ASP A 96 -17.24 -55.92 -0.98
C ASP A 96 -18.12 -55.13 -0.01
N SER A 97 -19.28 -55.68 0.36
CA SER A 97 -20.22 -55.04 1.29
C SER A 97 -19.69 -54.83 2.71
N SER A 98 -18.52 -55.37 3.08
CA SER A 98 -17.83 -54.98 4.31
C SER A 98 -17.18 -53.58 4.22
N ARG A 99 -16.96 -53.05 3.00
CA ARG A 99 -16.46 -51.68 2.79
C ARG A 99 -17.44 -50.60 3.25
N ASP A 100 -18.73 -50.88 3.41
CA ASP A 100 -19.68 -49.94 4.02
C ASP A 100 -19.27 -49.56 5.46
N GLU A 101 -18.72 -50.50 6.23
CA GLU A 101 -18.26 -50.23 7.59
C GLU A 101 -16.87 -49.57 7.59
N ASP A 102 -15.96 -49.99 6.70
CA ASP A 102 -14.68 -49.29 6.47
C ASP A 102 -14.91 -47.82 6.05
N CYS A 103 -15.96 -47.55 5.25
CA CYS A 103 -16.36 -46.21 4.84
C CYS A 103 -16.85 -45.36 6.03
N ARG A 104 -17.68 -45.95 6.90
CA ARG A 104 -18.10 -45.30 8.16
C ARG A 104 -16.91 -45.03 9.08
N GLN A 105 -16.01 -45.99 9.22
CA GLN A 105 -14.78 -45.85 10.00
C GLN A 105 -13.89 -44.74 9.41
N PHE A 106 -13.76 -44.64 8.08
CA PHE A 106 -13.04 -43.54 7.43
C PHE A 106 -13.66 -42.18 7.75
N PHE A 107 -14.97 -42.01 7.59
CA PHE A 107 -15.64 -40.74 7.90
C PHE A 107 -15.59 -40.40 9.40
N TYR A 108 -15.64 -41.40 10.29
CA TYR A 108 -15.46 -41.20 11.72
C TYR A 108 -14.02 -40.74 12.03
N LEU A 109 -13.00 -41.45 11.55
CA LEU A 109 -11.60 -41.08 11.75
C LEU A 109 -11.29 -39.71 11.16
N ALA A 110 -11.74 -39.41 9.93
CA ALA A 110 -11.48 -38.14 9.25
C ALA A 110 -12.18 -36.93 9.90
N ASN A 111 -13.21 -37.14 10.74
CA ASN A 111 -13.85 -36.09 11.52
C ASN A 111 -13.26 -35.94 12.95
N ASN A 112 -12.38 -36.85 13.39
CA ASN A 112 -11.78 -36.87 14.73
C ASN A 112 -10.24 -36.86 14.71
N THR A 113 -9.62 -36.81 13.53
CA THR A 113 -8.17 -36.66 13.33
C THR A 113 -7.84 -35.18 13.22
N GLU A 114 -6.75 -34.73 13.84
CA GLU A 114 -6.31 -33.33 13.75
C GLU A 114 -5.79 -32.97 12.34
N ASP A 115 -6.05 -31.74 11.90
CA ASP A 115 -5.71 -31.28 10.56
C ASP A 115 -4.19 -31.35 10.32
N GLY A 116 -3.78 -32.20 9.37
CA GLY A 116 -2.38 -32.40 9.02
C GLY A 116 -1.76 -33.71 9.48
N GLU A 117 -2.49 -34.57 10.21
CA GLU A 117 -2.07 -35.95 10.52
C GLU A 117 -2.66 -37.00 9.55
N LEU A 118 -2.02 -38.18 9.52
CA LEU A 118 -2.52 -39.38 8.84
C LEU A 118 -2.26 -40.61 9.73
N PRO A 119 -3.20 -40.98 10.62
CA PRO A 119 -3.06 -42.13 11.50
C PRO A 119 -2.89 -43.44 10.70
N PRO A 120 -2.03 -44.38 11.14
CA PRO A 120 -1.84 -45.66 10.46
C PRO A 120 -3.14 -46.48 10.29
N GLU A 121 -4.08 -46.36 11.24
CA GLU A 121 -5.41 -46.96 11.13
C GLU A 121 -6.22 -46.37 9.96
N MET A 122 -6.26 -45.03 9.84
CA MET A 122 -6.92 -44.36 8.72
C MET A 122 -6.28 -44.75 7.39
N ALA A 123 -4.95 -44.77 7.30
CA ALA A 123 -4.25 -45.18 6.09
C ALA A 123 -4.58 -46.64 5.69
N ALA A 124 -4.69 -47.55 6.65
CA ALA A 124 -5.10 -48.94 6.40
C ALA A 124 -6.54 -49.02 5.88
N VAL A 125 -7.46 -48.26 6.46
CA VAL A 125 -8.87 -48.17 6.00
C VAL A 125 -8.95 -47.56 4.59
N MET A 126 -8.25 -46.45 4.34
CA MET A 126 -8.16 -45.84 3.00
C MET A 126 -7.60 -46.80 1.96
N LYS A 127 -6.62 -47.64 2.32
CA LYS A 127 -6.06 -48.67 1.43
C LYS A 127 -7.06 -49.78 1.11
N LYS A 128 -7.85 -50.25 2.08
CA LYS A 128 -8.94 -51.22 1.83
C LYS A 128 -9.99 -50.64 0.87
N LEU A 129 -10.37 -49.38 1.07
CA LEU A 129 -11.36 -48.68 0.25
C LEU A 129 -10.82 -48.45 -1.17
N TRP A 130 -9.58 -47.98 -1.32
CA TRP A 130 -8.97 -47.75 -2.63
C TRP A 130 -8.82 -49.03 -3.48
N ALA A 131 -8.76 -50.20 -2.84
CA ALA A 131 -8.71 -51.50 -3.52
C ALA A 131 -10.09 -52.05 -3.97
N ASP A 132 -11.21 -51.42 -3.60
CA ASP A 132 -12.56 -51.85 -4.00
C ASP A 132 -12.89 -51.43 -5.45
N THR A 133 -13.52 -52.32 -6.21
CA THR A 133 -13.84 -52.08 -7.63
C THR A 133 -14.92 -51.04 -7.84
N GLY A 134 -15.85 -50.82 -6.90
CA GLY A 134 -16.82 -49.73 -6.94
C GLY A 134 -16.17 -48.36 -6.66
N VAL A 135 -15.19 -48.31 -5.75
CA VAL A 135 -14.36 -47.10 -5.54
C VAL A 135 -13.54 -46.78 -6.79
N GLN A 136 -12.96 -47.79 -7.44
CA GLN A 136 -12.27 -47.62 -8.73
C GLN A 136 -13.22 -47.20 -9.87
N GLU A 137 -14.43 -47.78 -9.98
CA GLU A 137 -15.43 -47.34 -10.96
C GLU A 137 -15.77 -45.85 -10.77
N CYS A 138 -16.05 -45.45 -9.53
CA CYS A 138 -16.31 -44.05 -9.19
C CYS A 138 -15.14 -43.12 -9.54
N PHE A 139 -13.90 -43.59 -9.34
CA PHE A 139 -12.72 -42.85 -9.79
C PHE A 139 -12.61 -42.75 -11.33
N THR A 140 -13.00 -43.78 -12.10
CA THR A 140 -13.04 -43.64 -13.58
C THR A 140 -14.08 -42.61 -14.05
N ARG A 141 -15.08 -42.31 -13.23
CA ARG A 141 -16.13 -41.30 -13.46
C ARG A 141 -15.81 -39.93 -12.84
N SER A 142 -14.56 -39.68 -12.45
CA SER A 142 -14.08 -38.43 -11.80
C SER A 142 -14.26 -37.12 -12.58
N ARG A 143 -14.76 -37.15 -13.82
CA ARG A 143 -15.23 -35.95 -14.55
C ARG A 143 -16.61 -35.46 -14.11
N GLU A 144 -17.41 -36.32 -13.49
CA GLU A 144 -18.80 -36.04 -13.08
C GLU A 144 -18.88 -35.33 -11.71
N TYR A 145 -17.75 -35.09 -11.06
CA TYR A 145 -17.62 -34.40 -9.78
C TYR A 145 -16.24 -33.71 -9.67
N GLN A 146 -16.04 -32.89 -8.64
CA GLN A 146 -14.79 -32.15 -8.46
C GLN A 146 -13.77 -33.00 -7.67
N LEU A 147 -12.71 -33.46 -8.35
CA LEU A 147 -11.61 -34.25 -7.76
C LEU A 147 -10.24 -33.62 -8.08
N ASN A 148 -9.22 -33.90 -7.26
CA ASN A 148 -7.84 -33.50 -7.52
C ASN A 148 -7.16 -34.47 -8.50
N ASP A 149 -6.55 -33.96 -9.58
CA ASP A 149 -5.79 -34.76 -10.56
C ASP A 149 -4.70 -35.64 -9.94
N SER A 150 -4.13 -35.24 -8.78
CA SER A 150 -3.10 -36.01 -8.08
C SER A 150 -3.65 -37.06 -7.10
N ALA A 151 -4.97 -37.23 -7.00
CA ALA A 151 -5.61 -38.28 -6.20
C ALA A 151 -5.01 -39.70 -6.44
N PRO A 152 -4.90 -40.22 -7.68
CA PRO A 152 -4.35 -41.57 -7.90
C PRO A 152 -2.87 -41.67 -7.51
N TYR A 153 -2.08 -40.59 -7.66
CA TYR A 153 -0.67 -40.58 -7.25
C TYR A 153 -0.52 -40.81 -5.75
N TYR A 154 -1.31 -40.11 -4.94
CA TYR A 154 -1.28 -40.26 -3.48
C TYR A 154 -1.90 -41.58 -3.02
N LEU A 155 -3.07 -41.95 -3.55
CA LEU A 155 -3.79 -43.15 -3.11
C LEU A 155 -3.05 -44.46 -3.49
N ASN A 156 -2.36 -44.49 -4.64
CA ASN A 156 -1.44 -45.58 -4.97
C ASN A 156 -0.16 -45.59 -4.10
N SER A 157 0.16 -44.47 -3.44
CA SER A 157 1.38 -44.29 -2.63
C SER A 157 1.13 -44.33 -1.11
N LEU A 158 -0.05 -44.76 -0.65
CA LEU A 158 -0.42 -44.79 0.78
C LEU A 158 0.63 -45.51 1.66
N ASP A 159 1.21 -46.61 1.19
CA ASP A 159 2.24 -47.37 1.91
C ASP A 159 3.57 -46.61 2.12
N ARG A 160 3.84 -45.58 1.30
CA ARG A 160 4.96 -44.65 1.46
C ARG A 160 4.58 -43.49 2.39
N ILE A 161 3.41 -42.92 2.14
CA ILE A 161 2.93 -41.69 2.78
C ILE A 161 2.62 -41.94 4.26
N ALA A 162 2.06 -43.09 4.63
CA ALA A 162 1.69 -43.43 6.00
C ALA A 162 2.86 -43.92 6.89
N GLN A 163 4.12 -43.84 6.42
CA GLN A 163 5.27 -44.23 7.24
C GLN A 163 5.56 -43.16 8.30
N PRO A 164 5.84 -43.50 9.58
CA PRO A 164 6.08 -42.50 10.62
C PRO A 164 7.20 -41.50 10.24
N ASN A 165 8.30 -42.04 9.70
CA ASN A 165 9.46 -41.31 9.20
C ASN A 165 9.32 -40.80 7.75
N TYR A 166 8.11 -40.78 7.17
CA TYR A 166 7.87 -40.22 5.84
C TYR A 166 8.30 -38.76 5.78
N ILE A 167 9.10 -38.42 4.76
CA ILE A 167 9.44 -37.06 4.33
C ILE A 167 8.98 -36.95 2.88
N PRO A 168 8.15 -35.95 2.51
CA PRO A 168 7.71 -35.74 1.14
C PRO A 168 8.86 -35.70 0.12
N THR A 169 8.67 -36.37 -1.02
CA THR A 169 9.54 -36.26 -2.18
C THR A 169 9.33 -34.93 -2.90
N GLN A 170 10.22 -34.54 -3.81
CA GLN A 170 9.99 -33.35 -4.64
C GLN A 170 8.75 -33.51 -5.53
N ASP A 171 8.46 -34.73 -6.01
CA ASP A 171 7.21 -35.09 -6.69
C ASP A 171 5.97 -34.86 -5.82
N ASP A 172 6.00 -35.25 -4.54
CA ASP A 172 4.92 -34.97 -3.59
C ASP A 172 4.70 -33.45 -3.48
N VAL A 173 5.78 -32.67 -3.27
CA VAL A 173 5.71 -31.20 -3.17
C VAL A 173 5.15 -30.57 -4.46
N LEU A 174 5.59 -31.02 -5.63
CA LEU A 174 5.05 -30.60 -6.93
C LEU A 174 3.54 -30.85 -7.06
N ARG A 175 3.08 -32.00 -6.58
CA ARG A 175 1.68 -32.46 -6.64
C ARG A 175 0.80 -31.93 -5.51
N THR A 176 1.34 -31.24 -4.50
CA THR A 176 0.49 -30.61 -3.46
C THR A 176 -0.36 -29.48 -4.03
N ARG A 177 -1.66 -29.54 -3.73
CA ARG A 177 -2.71 -28.62 -4.14
C ARG A 177 -3.11 -27.77 -2.94
N VAL A 178 -2.74 -26.49 -2.99
CA VAL A 178 -3.22 -25.40 -2.14
C VAL A 178 -3.95 -24.41 -3.05
N LYS A 179 -5.00 -23.75 -2.58
CA LYS A 179 -5.68 -22.71 -3.35
C LYS A 179 -4.86 -21.41 -3.29
N THR A 180 -4.22 -21.02 -4.39
CA THR A 180 -3.55 -19.71 -4.50
C THR A 180 -4.55 -18.57 -4.36
N THR A 181 -4.34 -17.71 -3.37
CA THR A 181 -5.08 -16.47 -3.11
C THR A 181 -4.12 -15.29 -3.17
N GLY A 182 -4.56 -14.17 -3.75
CA GLY A 182 -3.70 -13.02 -3.99
C GLY A 182 -2.69 -13.23 -5.12
N ILE A 183 -1.49 -12.67 -4.90
CA ILE A 183 -0.35 -12.65 -5.82
C ILE A 183 0.87 -13.15 -5.03
N VAL A 184 1.63 -14.09 -5.57
CA VAL A 184 2.88 -14.59 -5.00
C VAL A 184 4.02 -14.30 -5.96
N GLU A 185 5.02 -13.55 -5.52
CA GLU A 185 6.26 -13.30 -6.25
C GLU A 185 7.30 -14.38 -5.91
N THR A 186 8.09 -14.80 -6.90
CA THR A 186 9.18 -15.79 -6.72
C THR A 186 10.37 -15.37 -7.58
N HIS A 187 11.57 -15.39 -7.00
CA HIS A 187 12.78 -14.88 -7.63
C HIS A 187 13.77 -16.01 -7.86
N PHE A 188 14.20 -16.23 -9.10
CA PHE A 188 15.28 -17.18 -9.42
C PHE A 188 16.29 -16.56 -10.40
N THR A 189 17.43 -17.21 -10.59
CA THR A 189 18.49 -16.72 -11.51
C THR A 189 18.81 -17.79 -12.54
N TYR A 190 18.83 -17.42 -13.82
CA TYR A 190 19.16 -18.36 -14.91
C TYR A 190 19.93 -17.67 -16.03
N LYS A 191 21.05 -18.28 -16.46
CA LYS A 191 21.96 -17.73 -17.50
C LYS A 191 22.28 -16.24 -17.27
N ASP A 192 22.69 -15.91 -16.05
CA ASP A 192 23.04 -14.56 -15.57
C ASP A 192 21.93 -13.49 -15.64
N LEU A 193 20.68 -13.89 -15.91
CA LEU A 193 19.48 -13.06 -15.78
C LEU A 193 18.74 -13.38 -14.47
N HIS A 194 18.17 -12.35 -13.84
CA HIS A 194 17.28 -12.53 -12.69
C HIS A 194 15.83 -12.56 -13.17
N PHE A 195 15.09 -13.60 -12.78
CA PHE A 195 13.69 -13.76 -13.13
C PHE A 195 12.82 -13.46 -11.91
N LYS A 196 11.86 -12.56 -12.07
CA LYS A 196 10.71 -12.38 -11.17
C LYS A 196 9.49 -13.04 -11.77
N MET A 197 8.89 -13.95 -11.03
CA MET A 197 7.79 -14.77 -11.47
C MET A 197 6.57 -14.55 -10.57
N PHE A 198 5.44 -14.16 -11.15
CA PHE A 198 4.21 -13.85 -10.44
C PHE A 198 3.17 -14.95 -10.66
N ASP A 199 2.82 -15.70 -9.62
CA ASP A 199 1.67 -16.61 -9.60
C ASP A 199 0.45 -15.91 -9.00
N VAL A 200 -0.72 -16.09 -9.63
CA VAL A 200 -1.96 -15.41 -9.24
C VAL A 200 -3.13 -16.39 -9.20
N GLY A 201 -4.07 -16.14 -8.29
CA GLY A 201 -5.27 -16.98 -8.15
C GLY A 201 -6.08 -17.07 -9.46
N GLY A 202 -6.36 -18.30 -9.92
CA GLY A 202 -7.07 -18.55 -11.19
C GLY A 202 -8.62 -18.55 -11.12
N GLN A 203 -9.17 -18.62 -9.91
CA GLN A 203 -10.60 -18.58 -9.59
C GLN A 203 -11.22 -17.23 -9.98
N ARG A 204 -12.53 -17.16 -10.31
CA ARG A 204 -13.16 -15.92 -10.80
C ARG A 204 -13.06 -14.74 -9.81
N SER A 205 -13.07 -15.02 -8.50
CA SER A 205 -12.91 -14.02 -7.45
C SER A 205 -11.56 -13.29 -7.50
N GLU A 206 -10.48 -14.03 -7.74
CA GLU A 206 -9.10 -13.55 -7.63
C GLU A 206 -8.66 -12.69 -8.81
N ARG A 207 -9.34 -12.84 -9.96
CA ARG A 207 -9.01 -12.13 -11.22
C ARG A 207 -9.08 -10.61 -11.10
N LYS A 208 -9.87 -10.08 -10.14
CA LYS A 208 -9.91 -8.64 -9.82
C LYS A 208 -8.54 -8.10 -9.37
N LYS A 209 -7.71 -8.94 -8.74
CA LYS A 209 -6.39 -8.59 -8.19
C LYS A 209 -5.29 -8.58 -9.26
N TRP A 210 -5.50 -9.25 -10.41
CA TRP A 210 -4.47 -9.44 -11.44
C TRP A 210 -3.88 -8.13 -11.97
N ILE A 211 -4.67 -7.06 -12.04
CA ILE A 211 -4.23 -5.75 -12.54
C ILE A 211 -3.01 -5.18 -11.79
N HIS A 212 -2.82 -5.51 -10.51
CA HIS A 212 -1.71 -5.04 -9.69
C HIS A 212 -0.34 -5.59 -10.11
N CYS A 213 -0.28 -6.61 -10.98
CA CYS A 213 0.97 -7.20 -11.49
C CYS A 213 1.10 -7.11 -13.02
N PHE A 214 0.36 -6.22 -13.69
CA PHE A 214 0.42 -6.06 -15.15
C PHE A 214 1.50 -5.08 -15.63
N GLU A 215 2.07 -4.24 -14.75
CA GLU A 215 3.06 -3.23 -15.14
C GLU A 215 4.48 -3.81 -15.34
N GLY A 216 5.09 -3.54 -16.49
CA GLY A 216 6.45 -3.94 -16.81
C GLY A 216 6.67 -5.44 -17.03
N VAL A 217 5.60 -6.21 -17.26
CA VAL A 217 5.68 -7.65 -17.57
C VAL A 217 6.38 -7.86 -18.92
N THR A 218 7.49 -8.60 -18.90
CA THR A 218 8.28 -8.92 -20.10
C THR A 218 7.58 -9.96 -20.98
N ALA A 219 6.98 -10.98 -20.35
CA ALA A 219 6.20 -12.00 -21.05
C ALA A 219 5.14 -12.65 -20.14
N ILE A 220 4.06 -13.12 -20.75
CA ILE A 220 2.99 -13.87 -20.08
C ILE A 220 3.16 -15.36 -20.39
N ILE A 221 3.04 -16.19 -19.36
CA ILE A 221 2.90 -17.65 -19.49
C ILE A 221 1.44 -17.99 -19.20
N PHE A 222 0.64 -18.22 -20.24
CA PHE A 222 -0.77 -18.57 -20.09
C PHE A 222 -0.93 -20.10 -20.03
N CYS A 223 -1.39 -20.61 -18.89
CA CYS A 223 -1.49 -22.03 -18.61
C CYS A 223 -2.92 -22.54 -18.82
N VAL A 224 -3.09 -23.46 -19.78
CA VAL A 224 -4.34 -24.17 -20.10
C VAL A 224 -4.23 -25.62 -19.63
N ALA A 225 -5.26 -26.15 -18.98
CA ALA A 225 -5.34 -27.58 -18.68
C ALA A 225 -6.00 -28.35 -19.82
N MET A 226 -5.23 -29.12 -20.59
CA MET A 226 -5.75 -29.92 -21.70
C MET A 226 -6.76 -30.97 -21.23
N SER A 227 -6.57 -31.57 -20.05
CA SER A 227 -7.41 -32.64 -19.49
C SER A 227 -8.80 -32.19 -19.00
N GLU A 228 -9.12 -30.90 -19.06
CA GLU A 228 -10.36 -30.33 -18.49
C GLU A 228 -11.47 -30.09 -19.55
N TYR A 229 -11.29 -30.57 -20.78
CA TYR A 229 -12.25 -30.40 -21.89
C TYR A 229 -13.63 -31.03 -21.66
N ASP A 230 -13.75 -32.09 -20.85
CA ASP A 230 -15.03 -32.73 -20.53
C ASP A 230 -15.46 -32.51 -19.06
N MET A 231 -15.05 -31.38 -18.47
CA MET A 231 -15.36 -31.01 -17.08
C MET A 231 -16.01 -29.62 -16.98
N VAL A 232 -16.79 -29.41 -15.92
CA VAL A 232 -17.41 -28.12 -15.56
C VAL A 232 -16.66 -27.45 -14.39
N LEU A 233 -16.85 -26.15 -14.23
CA LEU A 233 -16.20 -25.36 -13.18
C LEU A 233 -16.72 -25.75 -11.80
N ALA A 234 -15.87 -25.69 -10.78
CA ALA A 234 -16.28 -25.82 -9.38
C ALA A 234 -17.05 -24.59 -8.84
N GLU A 235 -17.23 -23.56 -9.68
CA GLU A 235 -17.93 -22.30 -9.37
C GLU A 235 -19.29 -22.21 -10.11
N ASP A 236 -19.56 -23.11 -11.07
CA ASP A 236 -20.53 -22.92 -12.15
C ASP A 236 -20.73 -24.25 -12.91
N ASP A 237 -21.77 -25.00 -12.53
CA ASP A 237 -22.01 -26.39 -12.99
C ASP A 237 -22.45 -26.52 -14.47
N GLU A 238 -22.80 -25.41 -15.14
CA GLU A 238 -23.15 -25.42 -16.57
C GLU A 238 -21.94 -25.09 -17.46
N MET A 239 -21.00 -24.27 -16.97
CA MET A 239 -19.90 -23.74 -17.77
C MET A 239 -18.71 -24.71 -17.84
N ASN A 240 -18.47 -25.23 -19.05
CA ASN A 240 -17.30 -26.05 -19.38
C ASN A 240 -15.96 -25.33 -19.10
N ARG A 241 -15.02 -26.01 -18.45
CA ARG A 241 -13.71 -25.45 -18.03
C ARG A 241 -12.81 -25.01 -19.20
N MET A 242 -12.76 -25.80 -20.29
CA MET A 242 -11.94 -25.46 -21.46
C MET A 242 -12.48 -24.23 -22.19
N ILE A 243 -13.81 -24.14 -22.37
CA ILE A 243 -14.45 -22.95 -22.94
C ILE A 243 -14.28 -21.71 -22.03
N GLU A 244 -14.18 -21.90 -20.71
CA GLU A 244 -13.82 -20.81 -19.77
C GLU A 244 -12.39 -20.34 -20.02
N SER A 245 -11.43 -21.27 -20.08
CA SER A 245 -10.03 -20.97 -20.36
C SER A 245 -9.84 -20.27 -21.72
N MET A 246 -10.67 -20.58 -22.72
CA MET A 246 -10.68 -19.88 -24.02
C MET A 246 -11.24 -18.45 -23.92
N LYS A 247 -12.39 -18.24 -23.26
CA LYS A 247 -12.94 -16.88 -23.02
C LYS A 247 -11.94 -16.01 -22.25
N LEU A 248 -11.30 -16.59 -21.24
CA LEU A 248 -10.22 -15.97 -20.48
C LEU A 248 -9.02 -15.63 -21.37
N PHE A 249 -8.57 -16.57 -22.21
CA PHE A 249 -7.47 -16.31 -23.14
C PHE A 249 -7.79 -15.20 -24.14
N ASP A 250 -8.99 -15.14 -24.73
CA ASP A 250 -9.39 -14.05 -25.61
C ASP A 250 -9.26 -12.68 -24.91
N SER A 251 -9.76 -12.59 -23.66
CA SER A 251 -9.72 -11.37 -22.85
C SER A 251 -8.32 -10.90 -22.43
N ILE A 252 -7.33 -11.81 -22.44
CA ILE A 252 -5.91 -11.53 -22.12
C ILE A 252 -5.09 -11.30 -23.39
N CYS A 253 -5.22 -12.18 -24.40
CA CYS A 253 -4.51 -12.10 -25.66
C CYS A 253 -4.80 -10.79 -26.40
N ASN A 254 -6.06 -10.33 -26.38
CA ASN A 254 -6.50 -9.11 -27.04
C ASN A 254 -6.67 -7.93 -26.07
N ASN A 255 -6.09 -8.01 -24.87
CA ASN A 255 -6.08 -6.90 -23.91
C ASN A 255 -5.15 -5.78 -24.37
N LYS A 256 -5.56 -4.51 -24.19
CA LYS A 256 -4.72 -3.34 -24.50
C LYS A 256 -3.41 -3.33 -23.70
N TRP A 257 -3.46 -3.72 -22.41
CA TRP A 257 -2.30 -3.82 -21.53
C TRP A 257 -1.19 -4.75 -22.06
N PHE A 258 -1.55 -5.72 -22.89
CA PHE A 258 -0.65 -6.74 -23.41
C PHE A 258 -0.49 -6.65 -24.92
N THR A 259 -0.57 -5.45 -25.49
CA THR A 259 -0.47 -5.22 -26.94
C THR A 259 0.86 -5.73 -27.51
N GLU A 260 1.98 -5.38 -26.87
CA GLU A 260 3.34 -5.75 -27.28
C GLU A 260 3.91 -6.92 -26.46
N THR A 261 3.27 -7.29 -25.34
CA THR A 261 3.73 -8.37 -24.46
C THR A 261 3.63 -9.73 -25.16
N SER A 262 4.77 -10.43 -25.26
CA SER A 262 4.83 -11.79 -25.79
C SER A 262 4.01 -12.76 -24.92
N ILE A 263 3.27 -13.66 -25.57
CA ILE A 263 2.48 -14.70 -24.89
C ILE A 263 3.03 -16.07 -25.21
N ILE A 264 3.41 -16.79 -24.17
CA ILE A 264 3.76 -18.20 -24.21
C ILE A 264 2.53 -18.99 -23.75
N LEU A 265 2.03 -19.88 -24.60
CA LEU A 265 0.83 -20.69 -24.32
C LEU A 265 1.25 -22.09 -23.89
N PHE A 266 1.08 -22.40 -22.60
CA PHE A 266 1.35 -23.72 -22.05
C PHE A 266 0.08 -24.58 -22.06
N LEU A 267 0.04 -25.51 -23.01
CA LEU A 267 -0.99 -26.55 -23.10
C LEU A 267 -0.58 -27.70 -22.17
N ASN A 268 -0.95 -27.56 -20.90
CA ASN A 268 -0.49 -28.34 -19.75
C ASN A 268 -1.39 -29.55 -19.48
N LYS A 269 -0.92 -30.48 -18.63
CA LYS A 269 -1.57 -31.77 -18.33
C LYS A 269 -1.73 -32.67 -19.57
N LYS A 270 -0.78 -32.59 -20.51
CA LYS A 270 -0.80 -33.34 -21.78
C LYS A 270 -0.84 -34.86 -21.56
N ASP A 271 -0.24 -35.33 -20.47
CA ASP A 271 -0.23 -36.70 -19.96
C ASP A 271 -1.64 -37.18 -19.58
N LEU A 272 -2.34 -36.42 -18.75
CA LEU A 272 -3.72 -36.72 -18.37
C LEU A 272 -4.67 -36.61 -19.57
N PHE A 273 -4.41 -35.70 -20.50
CA PHE A 273 -5.16 -35.58 -21.75
C PHE A 273 -4.99 -36.82 -22.66
N GLU A 274 -3.76 -37.34 -22.81
CA GLU A 274 -3.47 -38.56 -23.59
C GLU A 274 -4.20 -39.80 -23.06
N GLU A 275 -4.41 -39.90 -21.74
CA GLU A 275 -5.25 -40.94 -21.14
C GLU A 275 -6.76 -40.70 -21.32
N LYS A 276 -7.20 -39.44 -21.26
CA LYS A 276 -8.63 -39.08 -21.24
C LYS A 276 -9.25 -39.09 -22.64
N ILE A 277 -8.53 -38.64 -23.68
CA ILE A 277 -9.02 -38.60 -25.07
C ILE A 277 -9.37 -39.99 -25.62
N ARG A 278 -8.72 -41.04 -25.10
CA ARG A 278 -9.02 -42.46 -25.38
C ARG A 278 -10.34 -42.96 -24.79
N LYS A 279 -10.91 -42.24 -23.82
CA LYS A 279 -12.12 -42.60 -23.04
C LYS A 279 -13.30 -41.65 -23.31
N SER A 280 -13.01 -40.40 -23.64
CA SER A 280 -13.99 -39.30 -23.75
C SER A 280 -13.69 -38.45 -24.99
N PRO A 281 -14.62 -38.28 -25.94
CA PRO A 281 -14.32 -37.65 -27.22
C PRO A 281 -14.20 -36.12 -27.10
N LEU A 282 -13.36 -35.50 -27.93
CA LEU A 282 -13.18 -34.04 -27.92
C LEU A 282 -14.47 -33.28 -28.28
N THR A 283 -15.40 -33.94 -28.98
CA THR A 283 -16.73 -33.40 -29.34
C THR A 283 -17.62 -33.07 -28.14
N THR A 284 -17.31 -33.56 -26.93
CA THR A 284 -17.96 -33.11 -25.68
C THR A 284 -17.66 -31.64 -25.37
N CYS A 285 -16.53 -31.10 -25.83
CA CYS A 285 -16.18 -29.68 -25.72
C CYS A 285 -16.44 -28.92 -27.03
N PHE A 286 -16.01 -29.52 -28.15
CA PHE A 286 -15.99 -28.88 -29.46
C PHE A 286 -16.91 -29.66 -30.42
N ILE A 287 -18.20 -29.32 -30.44
CA ILE A 287 -19.22 -30.03 -31.25
C ILE A 287 -18.86 -30.05 -32.75
N GLU A 288 -18.15 -29.02 -33.22
CA GLU A 288 -17.66 -28.89 -34.61
C GLU A 288 -16.40 -29.72 -34.92
N TYR A 289 -15.83 -30.44 -33.95
CA TYR A 289 -14.63 -31.26 -34.16
C TYR A 289 -14.95 -32.52 -34.99
N THR A 290 -14.36 -32.58 -36.18
CA THR A 290 -14.55 -33.68 -37.14
C THR A 290 -13.36 -34.64 -37.23
N GLY A 291 -12.29 -34.39 -36.46
CA GLY A 291 -11.09 -35.21 -36.42
C GLY A 291 -11.22 -36.50 -35.60
N SER A 292 -10.16 -37.32 -35.60
CA SER A 292 -10.09 -38.52 -34.77
C SER A 292 -9.76 -38.19 -33.30
N ASN A 293 -10.26 -38.97 -32.35
CA ASN A 293 -9.88 -38.86 -30.93
C ASN A 293 -8.49 -39.47 -30.66
N THR A 294 -7.51 -39.17 -31.51
CA THR A 294 -6.09 -39.42 -31.27
C THR A 294 -5.49 -38.25 -30.48
N TYR A 295 -4.40 -38.48 -29.74
CA TYR A 295 -3.76 -37.42 -28.97
C TYR A 295 -3.25 -36.31 -29.90
N GLU A 296 -2.62 -36.68 -31.01
CA GLU A 296 -1.93 -35.79 -31.94
C GLU A 296 -2.91 -34.82 -32.62
N GLU A 297 -4.02 -35.34 -33.17
CA GLU A 297 -5.01 -34.54 -33.89
C GLU A 297 -5.86 -33.69 -32.94
N ALA A 298 -6.21 -34.22 -31.77
CA ALA A 298 -6.98 -33.50 -30.76
C ALA A 298 -6.15 -32.40 -30.08
N ALA A 299 -4.86 -32.66 -29.79
CA ALA A 299 -3.93 -31.67 -29.24
C ALA A 299 -3.65 -30.53 -30.22
N ALA A 300 -3.39 -30.84 -31.49
CA ALA A 300 -3.21 -29.83 -32.54
C ALA A 300 -4.47 -28.98 -32.76
N TYR A 301 -5.67 -29.57 -32.67
CA TYR A 301 -6.91 -28.81 -32.74
C TYR A 301 -7.10 -27.87 -31.55
N ILE A 302 -6.82 -28.31 -30.31
CA ILE A 302 -6.87 -27.44 -29.12
C ILE A 302 -5.88 -26.28 -29.28
N GLN A 303 -4.63 -26.54 -29.71
CA GLN A 303 -3.64 -25.50 -29.99
C GLN A 303 -4.18 -24.47 -31.01
N MET A 304 -4.66 -24.96 -32.16
CA MET A 304 -5.22 -24.13 -33.23
C MET A 304 -6.43 -23.30 -32.74
N GLN A 305 -7.26 -23.81 -31.84
CA GLN A 305 -8.39 -23.07 -31.27
C GLN A 305 -7.93 -21.87 -30.43
N PHE A 306 -6.90 -22.03 -29.58
CA PHE A 306 -6.35 -20.91 -28.82
C PHE A 306 -5.61 -19.90 -29.69
N GLU A 307 -4.79 -20.36 -30.65
CA GLU A 307 -4.06 -19.48 -31.59
C GLU A 307 -5.02 -18.67 -32.47
N ASN A 308 -6.18 -19.24 -32.85
CA ASN A 308 -7.21 -18.52 -33.60
C ASN A 308 -7.92 -17.40 -32.81
N LEU A 309 -7.84 -17.38 -31.49
CA LEU A 309 -8.36 -16.26 -30.68
C LEU A 309 -7.49 -15.01 -30.79
N ASN A 310 -6.26 -15.09 -31.31
CA ASN A 310 -5.45 -13.91 -31.60
C ASN A 310 -6.06 -13.11 -32.75
N LYS A 311 -6.52 -11.88 -32.47
CA LYS A 311 -7.12 -10.99 -33.45
C LYS A 311 -6.09 -10.16 -34.24
N ARG A 312 -4.81 -10.21 -33.86
CA ARG A 312 -3.67 -9.54 -34.53
C ARG A 312 -2.83 -10.55 -35.33
N LYS A 313 -3.38 -11.06 -36.43
CA LYS A 313 -2.72 -12.08 -37.26
C LYS A 313 -1.66 -11.51 -38.22
N ASP A 314 -1.38 -10.22 -38.15
CA ASP A 314 -0.53 -9.44 -39.06
C ASP A 314 0.99 -9.59 -38.76
N GLY A 315 1.37 -10.60 -37.98
CA GLY A 315 2.75 -10.88 -37.55
C GLY A 315 3.26 -10.05 -36.37
N GLN A 316 2.52 -9.04 -35.91
CA GLN A 316 2.95 -8.15 -34.81
C GLN A 316 2.95 -8.82 -33.42
N LYS A 317 2.16 -9.88 -33.21
CA LYS A 317 2.07 -10.58 -31.93
C LYS A 317 2.01 -12.09 -32.14
N GLU A 318 3.14 -12.75 -31.92
CA GLU A 318 3.28 -14.20 -31.99
C GLU A 318 2.88 -14.88 -30.66
N ILE A 319 2.33 -16.09 -30.75
CA ILE A 319 2.00 -16.95 -29.59
C ILE A 319 2.90 -18.17 -29.64
N TYR A 320 3.67 -18.38 -28.57
CA TYR A 320 4.61 -19.50 -28.49
C TYR A 320 3.95 -20.68 -27.75
N SER A 321 3.33 -21.57 -28.53
CA SER A 321 2.59 -22.72 -28.01
C SER A 321 3.50 -23.90 -27.66
N HIS A 322 3.41 -24.40 -26.42
CA HIS A 322 4.17 -25.57 -25.96
C HIS A 322 3.27 -26.57 -25.21
N PHE A 323 3.33 -27.84 -25.63
CA PHE A 323 2.71 -28.96 -24.91
C PHE A 323 3.54 -29.32 -23.67
N THR A 324 2.93 -29.19 -22.50
CA THR A 324 3.60 -29.30 -21.19
C THR A 324 2.98 -30.37 -20.29
N CYS A 325 3.82 -30.93 -19.42
CA CYS A 325 3.40 -31.57 -18.19
C CYS A 325 4.16 -30.90 -17.05
N ALA A 326 3.49 -30.07 -16.26
CA ALA A 326 4.12 -29.37 -15.14
C ALA A 326 4.68 -30.30 -14.05
N THR A 327 4.35 -31.60 -14.05
CA THR A 327 4.98 -32.58 -13.15
C THR A 327 6.24 -33.25 -13.70
N ASP A 328 6.58 -33.04 -14.97
CA ASP A 328 7.84 -33.50 -15.59
C ASP A 328 8.87 -32.36 -15.66
N THR A 329 9.86 -32.43 -14.76
CA THR A 329 10.96 -31.47 -14.65
C THR A 329 11.81 -31.38 -15.92
N ASN A 330 11.95 -32.47 -16.70
CA ASN A 330 12.71 -32.46 -17.95
C ASN A 330 11.94 -31.76 -19.07
N ASN A 331 10.64 -31.99 -19.17
CA ASN A 331 9.77 -31.30 -20.13
C ASN A 331 9.74 -29.80 -19.87
N ILE A 332 9.55 -29.36 -18.61
CA ILE A 332 9.55 -27.93 -18.28
C ILE A 332 10.92 -27.29 -18.53
N ARG A 333 12.03 -27.96 -18.19
CA ARG A 333 13.38 -27.49 -18.50
C ARG A 333 13.60 -27.29 -20.00
N PHE A 334 13.24 -28.28 -20.81
CA PHE A 334 13.35 -28.20 -22.27
C PHE A 334 12.47 -27.08 -22.85
N VAL A 335 11.25 -26.90 -22.36
CA VAL A 335 10.33 -25.85 -22.82
C VAL A 335 10.84 -24.45 -22.47
N PHE A 336 11.41 -24.24 -21.28
CA PHE A 336 12.05 -22.96 -20.94
C PHE A 336 13.30 -22.69 -21.80
N ASP A 337 14.15 -23.70 -22.04
CA ASP A 337 15.32 -23.56 -22.91
C ASP A 337 14.98 -23.32 -24.40
N ALA A 338 13.85 -23.87 -24.88
CA ALA A 338 13.36 -23.71 -26.25
C ALA A 338 12.47 -22.47 -26.47
N SER A 339 12.04 -21.79 -25.41
CA SER A 339 11.29 -20.53 -25.50
C SER A 339 12.20 -19.40 -26.05
N PRO A 340 11.64 -18.34 -26.69
CA PRO A 340 12.44 -17.21 -27.17
C PRO A 340 13.28 -16.57 -26.05
N ILE A 341 12.72 -16.52 -24.84
CA ILE A 341 13.35 -16.04 -23.60
C ILE A 341 14.67 -16.80 -23.30
N GLY A 342 14.74 -18.09 -23.65
CA GLY A 342 15.94 -18.92 -23.53
C GLY A 342 16.98 -18.74 -24.65
N MET A 343 16.61 -18.14 -25.78
CA MET A 343 17.43 -18.03 -27.00
C MET A 343 17.95 -16.62 -27.31
N HIS A 344 17.35 -15.54 -26.79
CA HIS A 344 17.65 -14.16 -27.22
C HIS A 344 19.08 -13.64 -26.94
N SER A 345 19.92 -14.35 -26.18
CA SER A 345 21.23 -13.86 -25.74
C SER A 345 22.38 -13.99 -26.77
N SER A 346 22.19 -14.72 -27.89
CA SER A 346 23.33 -15.15 -28.74
C SER A 346 23.33 -14.71 -30.21
N VAL A 347 22.24 -14.15 -30.75
CA VAL A 347 22.13 -13.90 -32.20
C VAL A 347 21.96 -12.43 -32.58
N LEU A 348 21.16 -11.63 -31.86
CA LEU A 348 20.91 -10.23 -32.24
C LEU A 348 22.13 -9.30 -32.07
N LEU A 349 22.98 -9.52 -31.06
CA LEU A 349 24.18 -8.70 -30.87
C LEU A 349 25.26 -8.93 -31.93
N ALA A 350 25.29 -10.10 -32.58
CA ALA A 350 26.40 -10.48 -33.46
C ALA A 350 26.27 -9.92 -34.89
N THR A 351 25.05 -9.79 -35.41
CA THR A 351 24.81 -9.36 -36.80
C THR A 351 24.85 -7.84 -36.99
N LEU A 352 24.50 -7.06 -35.97
CA LEU A 352 24.50 -5.59 -36.05
C LEU A 352 25.90 -4.95 -35.93
N VAL A 353 26.88 -5.67 -35.36
CA VAL A 353 28.26 -5.15 -35.21
C VAL A 353 29.12 -5.35 -36.47
N LEU A 354 28.71 -6.24 -37.39
CA LEU A 354 29.50 -6.61 -38.57
C LEU A 354 29.12 -5.90 -39.88
N LEU A 355 27.98 -5.22 -39.94
CA LEU A 355 27.56 -4.44 -41.12
C LEU A 355 27.77 -2.94 -40.90
N GLY A 356 29.04 -2.52 -40.96
CA GLY A 356 29.46 -1.13 -40.85
C GLY A 356 29.02 -0.25 -42.03
N ILE A 357 27.72 0.06 -42.08
CA ILE A 357 27.13 1.06 -42.98
C ILE A 357 26.93 2.35 -42.17
N ALA A 358 27.49 3.45 -42.65
CA ALA A 358 27.32 4.75 -41.99
C ALA A 358 25.84 5.20 -42.08
N ALA A 359 25.20 5.38 -40.93
CA ALA A 359 23.87 5.98 -40.88
C ALA A 359 23.93 7.46 -41.33
N PRO A 360 23.02 7.91 -42.22
CA PRO A 360 22.90 9.33 -42.54
C PRO A 360 22.34 10.10 -41.34
N SER A 361 22.75 11.36 -41.20
CA SER A 361 22.30 12.23 -40.11
C SER A 361 20.83 12.63 -40.25
N GLY A 362 19.98 12.13 -39.34
CA GLY A 362 18.64 12.64 -39.06
C GLY A 362 18.39 12.53 -37.55
N ALA A 363 17.94 13.59 -36.91
CA ALA A 363 17.68 13.58 -35.47
C ALA A 363 16.35 12.87 -35.18
N VAL A 364 16.35 11.94 -34.23
CA VAL A 364 15.14 11.25 -33.77
C VAL A 364 14.72 11.87 -32.43
N PHE A 365 13.44 12.27 -32.32
CA PHE A 365 12.84 12.70 -31.05
C PHE A 365 12.50 11.48 -30.19
N GLU A 366 13.56 10.85 -29.68
CA GLU A 366 13.55 9.70 -28.79
C GLU A 366 14.15 10.11 -27.44
N CYS A 367 13.46 9.79 -26.34
CA CYS A 367 13.96 10.08 -25.00
C CYS A 367 15.01 9.03 -24.60
N GLY A 368 16.04 9.44 -23.87
CA GLY A 368 17.07 8.51 -23.37
C GLY A 368 16.49 7.47 -22.41
N SER A 369 17.18 6.34 -22.25
CA SER A 369 16.77 5.22 -21.36
C SER A 369 16.71 5.53 -19.86
N HIS A 370 16.93 6.79 -19.48
CA HIS A 370 16.83 7.34 -18.12
C HIS A 370 15.88 8.56 -18.04
N GLU A 371 15.11 8.83 -19.10
CA GLU A 371 14.20 9.96 -19.25
C GLU A 371 12.78 9.46 -19.50
N THR A 372 11.79 10.07 -18.85
CA THR A 372 10.38 9.72 -19.03
C THR A 372 9.73 10.65 -20.05
N ALA A 373 9.15 10.07 -21.11
CA ALA A 373 8.46 10.80 -22.17
C ALA A 373 7.09 11.36 -21.71
N ALA A 374 7.10 12.62 -21.30
CA ALA A 374 5.95 13.41 -20.87
C ALA A 374 5.44 14.34 -21.99
N PHE A 375 4.36 15.09 -21.70
CA PHE A 375 3.92 16.19 -22.55
C PHE A 375 3.69 17.47 -21.74
N VAL A 376 4.05 18.59 -22.35
CA VAL A 376 3.68 19.94 -21.93
C VAL A 376 2.55 20.41 -22.83
N ARG A 377 1.40 20.80 -22.25
CA ARG A 377 0.25 21.37 -22.98
C ARG A 377 0.36 22.89 -23.05
N ILE A 378 0.05 23.47 -24.20
CA ILE A 378 -0.32 24.88 -24.32
C ILE A 378 -1.79 24.93 -24.77
N ALA A 379 -2.66 25.41 -23.89
CA ALA A 379 -4.08 25.57 -24.18
C ALA A 379 -4.30 26.73 -25.17
N ARG A 380 -5.33 26.64 -26.01
CA ARG A 380 -5.66 27.66 -27.03
C ARG A 380 -4.48 27.97 -27.96
N ALA A 381 -3.74 26.93 -28.36
CA ALA A 381 -2.57 27.01 -29.23
C ALA A 381 -2.63 25.96 -30.35
N ARG A 382 -2.00 26.25 -31.48
CA ARG A 382 -1.88 25.32 -32.61
C ARG A 382 -0.55 25.54 -33.32
N LEU A 383 0.27 24.50 -33.46
CA LEU A 383 1.47 24.52 -34.30
C LEU A 383 1.06 24.69 -35.78
N GLY A 384 1.68 25.65 -36.46
CA GLY A 384 1.51 25.87 -37.89
C GLY A 384 2.42 24.96 -38.72
N GLY A 385 1.98 24.64 -39.95
CA GLY A 385 2.71 23.77 -40.88
C GLY A 385 1.82 22.66 -41.43
N THR A 386 2.42 21.81 -42.28
CA THR A 386 1.76 20.59 -42.78
C THR A 386 1.99 19.47 -41.75
N PRO A 387 0.93 18.85 -41.19
CA PRO A 387 1.10 17.73 -40.28
C PRO A 387 1.61 16.49 -41.00
N VAL A 388 2.45 15.74 -40.31
CA VAL A 388 3.12 14.52 -40.77
C VAL A 388 2.12 13.36 -40.89
N VAL A 389 1.17 13.31 -39.95
CA VAL A 389 -0.01 12.43 -39.94
C VAL A 389 -1.22 13.23 -39.46
N ILE A 390 -2.40 12.93 -40.02
CA ILE A 390 -3.70 13.35 -39.46
C ILE A 390 -4.47 12.07 -39.15
N SER A 391 -4.99 11.94 -37.94
CA SER A 391 -5.85 10.79 -37.57
C SER A 391 -6.99 11.22 -36.66
N THR A 392 -8.16 10.60 -36.85
CA THR A 392 -9.30 10.68 -35.93
C THR A 392 -9.08 9.71 -34.77
N ALA A 393 -8.02 9.95 -33.99
CA ALA A 393 -7.45 9.02 -33.02
C ALA A 393 -8.06 9.15 -31.61
N GLY A 394 -9.35 9.49 -31.53
CA GLY A 394 -10.09 9.66 -30.27
C GLY A 394 -9.58 10.86 -29.45
N HIS A 395 -9.64 10.73 -28.13
CA HIS A 395 -9.28 11.77 -27.16
C HIS A 395 -7.77 12.09 -27.14
N ASP A 396 -7.42 13.21 -26.50
CA ASP A 396 -6.03 13.67 -26.38
C ASP A 396 -5.06 12.61 -25.82
N LEU A 397 -5.50 11.77 -24.88
CA LEU A 397 -4.69 10.71 -24.25
C LEU A 397 -4.25 9.64 -25.25
N THR A 398 -5.11 9.23 -26.18
CA THR A 398 -4.72 8.25 -27.21
C THR A 398 -3.70 8.86 -28.17
N CYS A 399 -3.79 10.15 -28.45
CA CYS A 399 -2.81 10.86 -29.28
C CYS A 399 -1.49 11.10 -28.55
N ALA A 400 -1.53 11.39 -27.25
CA ALA A 400 -0.35 11.39 -26.38
C ALA A 400 0.33 10.02 -26.40
N GLN A 401 -0.41 8.91 -26.31
CA GLN A 401 0.15 7.55 -26.41
C GLN A 401 0.83 7.28 -27.76
N TYR A 402 0.18 7.57 -28.89
CA TYR A 402 0.79 7.41 -30.22
C TYR A 402 2.05 8.28 -30.40
N CYS A 403 2.01 9.55 -30.01
CA CYS A 403 3.16 10.45 -30.13
C CYS A 403 4.31 10.09 -29.16
N ARG A 404 3.98 9.59 -27.96
CA ARG A 404 4.96 9.14 -26.96
C ARG A 404 5.79 7.99 -27.52
N ASN A 405 5.12 7.00 -28.09
CA ASN A 405 5.71 5.77 -28.61
C ASN A 405 6.26 5.91 -30.05
N ASN A 406 6.21 7.10 -30.67
CA ASN A 406 6.59 7.31 -32.08
C ASN A 406 5.84 6.35 -33.04
N LEU A 407 4.52 6.22 -32.89
CA LEU A 407 3.67 5.34 -33.71
C LEU A 407 2.67 6.11 -34.57
N GLU A 408 2.58 5.78 -35.85
CA GLU A 408 1.52 6.28 -36.73
C GLU A 408 0.16 5.59 -36.43
N PRO A 409 -0.90 6.34 -36.04
CA PRO A 409 -2.18 5.73 -35.63
C PRO A 409 -2.92 4.93 -36.71
N THR A 410 -2.63 5.19 -37.99
CA THR A 410 -3.32 4.59 -39.15
C THR A 410 -2.71 3.29 -39.64
N THR A 411 -1.42 3.06 -39.39
CA THR A 411 -0.65 1.94 -39.94
C THR A 411 0.14 1.16 -38.89
N GLY A 412 0.30 1.71 -37.68
CA GLY A 412 1.21 1.18 -36.67
C GLY A 412 2.69 1.29 -37.06
N ALA A 413 3.02 2.03 -38.13
CA ALA A 413 4.39 2.25 -38.55
C ALA A 413 5.13 3.16 -37.56
N GLU A 414 6.41 2.85 -37.32
CA GLU A 414 7.29 3.71 -36.53
C GLU A 414 7.52 5.04 -37.25
N ARG A 415 7.24 6.15 -36.55
CA ARG A 415 7.28 7.50 -37.10
C ARG A 415 7.52 8.52 -35.99
N ALA A 416 8.64 9.24 -36.09
CA ALA A 416 9.03 10.23 -35.09
C ALA A 416 7.93 11.28 -34.86
N CYS A 417 7.61 11.54 -33.58
CA CYS A 417 6.68 12.58 -33.18
C CYS A 417 7.31 13.46 -32.10
N ALA A 418 7.48 14.74 -32.40
CA ALA A 418 7.96 15.76 -31.48
C ALA A 418 6.78 16.51 -30.81
N ALA A 419 5.65 16.62 -31.50
CA ALA A 419 4.46 17.30 -31.00
C ALA A 419 3.17 16.87 -31.72
N PHE A 420 2.02 17.19 -31.13
CA PHE A 420 0.74 17.12 -31.83
C PHE A 420 -0.18 18.30 -31.50
N ASN A 421 -1.06 18.65 -32.44
CA ASN A 421 -2.24 19.46 -32.16
C ASN A 421 -3.46 18.54 -31.99
N PHE A 422 -4.34 18.89 -31.07
CA PHE A 422 -5.67 18.30 -30.93
C PHE A 422 -6.76 19.36 -31.18
N ASP A 423 -7.90 18.98 -31.75
CA ASP A 423 -8.99 19.90 -32.15
C ASP A 423 -10.13 20.06 -31.12
N GLY A 424 -10.01 19.44 -29.95
CA GLY A 424 -11.06 19.46 -28.93
C GLY A 424 -12.24 18.55 -29.28
N ARG A 425 -12.06 17.57 -30.17
CA ARG A 425 -13.07 16.59 -30.58
C ARG A 425 -12.47 15.18 -30.62
N GLU A 426 -11.89 14.80 -31.75
CA GLU A 426 -11.32 13.48 -32.01
C GLU A 426 -10.13 13.54 -32.98
N THR A 427 -9.73 14.72 -33.48
CA THR A 427 -8.75 14.86 -34.56
C THR A 427 -7.38 15.29 -34.03
N CYS A 428 -6.38 14.45 -34.28
CA CYS A 428 -4.99 14.70 -33.92
C CYS A 428 -4.13 14.89 -35.16
N TYR A 429 -3.31 15.94 -35.12
CA TYR A 429 -2.39 16.35 -36.16
C TYR A 429 -0.98 16.21 -35.60
N PHE A 430 -0.21 15.24 -36.06
CA PHE A 430 1.11 14.90 -35.53
C PHE A 430 2.23 15.58 -36.31
N PHE A 431 3.32 15.95 -35.65
CA PHE A 431 4.46 16.68 -36.21
C PHE A 431 5.79 16.07 -35.76
N ASP A 432 6.77 16.09 -36.66
CA ASP A 432 8.17 15.68 -36.47
C ASP A 432 9.06 16.81 -35.95
N ASP A 433 8.52 18.03 -35.82
CA ASP A 433 9.15 19.20 -35.19
C ASP A 433 8.22 19.80 -34.11
N ALA A 434 8.81 20.54 -33.16
CA ALA A 434 8.13 21.18 -32.04
C ALA A 434 8.09 22.72 -32.19
N ALA A 435 7.38 23.40 -31.29
CA ALA A 435 7.39 24.85 -31.20
C ALA A 435 8.70 25.36 -30.58
N SER A 436 9.15 26.53 -31.00
CA SER A 436 10.26 27.23 -30.35
C SER A 436 10.01 27.43 -28.83
N PRO A 437 10.99 27.17 -27.95
CA PRO A 437 12.39 26.87 -28.23
C PRO A 437 12.76 25.39 -28.43
N ALA A 438 11.82 24.45 -28.26
CA ALA A 438 12.09 23.01 -28.36
C ALA A 438 12.24 22.51 -29.82
N GLY A 439 11.69 23.25 -30.78
CA GLY A 439 11.81 22.99 -32.21
C GLY A 439 11.85 24.28 -33.05
N SER A 440 11.80 24.14 -34.38
CA SER A 440 11.86 25.28 -35.31
C SER A 440 10.49 25.89 -35.63
N GLY A 441 9.41 25.15 -35.34
CA GLY A 441 8.04 25.51 -35.64
C GLY A 441 7.51 26.72 -34.86
N GLN A 442 6.48 27.36 -35.44
CA GLN A 442 5.82 28.53 -34.87
C GLN A 442 4.35 28.24 -34.58
N LEU A 443 3.89 28.65 -33.40
CA LEU A 443 2.47 28.61 -33.03
C LEU A 443 1.69 29.67 -33.82
N ALA A 444 0.49 29.31 -34.29
CA ALA A 444 -0.38 30.21 -35.02
C ALA A 444 -0.82 31.40 -34.15
N ALA A 445 -0.71 32.63 -34.66
CA ALA A 445 -1.01 33.85 -33.89
C ALA A 445 -2.49 34.06 -33.53
N LYS A 446 -3.41 33.29 -34.16
CA LYS A 446 -4.87 33.28 -33.88
C LYS A 446 -5.45 31.88 -34.13
N PRO A 447 -5.23 30.92 -33.23
CA PRO A 447 -5.90 29.62 -33.29
C PRO A 447 -7.36 29.77 -32.86
N SER A 448 -8.25 28.82 -33.22
CA SER A 448 -9.55 28.73 -32.54
C SER A 448 -9.37 28.21 -31.12
N ALA A 449 -10.26 28.59 -30.21
CA ALA A 449 -10.13 28.34 -28.77
C ALA A 449 -10.11 26.85 -28.36
N ASN A 450 -10.52 25.96 -29.27
CA ASN A 450 -10.59 24.52 -29.07
C ASN A 450 -9.35 23.78 -29.60
N ASN A 451 -8.32 24.50 -30.11
CA ASN A 451 -7.03 23.87 -30.40
C ASN A 451 -6.19 23.77 -29.12
N PHE A 452 -5.58 22.60 -28.93
CA PHE A 452 -4.61 22.33 -27.90
C PHE A 452 -3.30 21.90 -28.56
N TYR A 453 -2.18 22.47 -28.12
CA TYR A 453 -0.86 22.07 -28.57
C TYR A 453 -0.19 21.23 -27.48
N TYR A 454 0.37 20.07 -27.86
CA TYR A 454 1.06 19.15 -26.96
C TYR A 454 2.50 18.93 -27.43
N GLU A 455 3.45 19.30 -26.59
CA GLU A 455 4.90 19.28 -26.84
C GLU A 455 5.54 18.09 -26.11
N LYS A 456 6.14 17.15 -26.84
CA LYS A 456 6.80 15.97 -26.24
C LYS A 456 8.04 16.42 -25.47
N THR A 457 8.16 15.99 -24.22
CA THR A 457 9.20 16.47 -23.29
C THR A 457 9.83 15.28 -22.55
N CYS A 458 11.14 15.13 -22.63
CA CYS A 458 11.87 14.03 -21.99
C CYS A 458 12.33 14.46 -20.59
N LEU A 459 11.72 13.93 -19.53
CA LEU A 459 11.97 14.35 -18.15
C LEU A 459 13.01 13.45 -17.45
N PRO A 460 14.22 13.95 -17.12
CA PRO A 460 15.31 13.12 -16.60
C PRO A 460 15.05 12.60 -15.18
N GLY A 461 15.11 11.27 -15.03
CA GLY A 461 15.10 10.58 -13.73
C GLY A 461 13.84 10.79 -12.89
N VAL A 462 12.69 11.09 -13.49
CA VAL A 462 11.36 10.89 -12.89
C VAL A 462 10.77 9.57 -13.37
N SER A 463 9.97 8.90 -12.56
CA SER A 463 9.24 7.71 -13.01
C SER A 463 8.03 8.06 -13.88
N ALA A 464 7.53 7.07 -14.64
CA ALA A 464 6.26 7.16 -15.38
C ALA A 464 5.08 7.59 -14.50
N HIS A 465 5.07 7.15 -13.23
CA HIS A 465 4.06 7.53 -12.25
C HIS A 465 4.22 8.99 -11.79
N GLN A 466 5.45 9.44 -11.47
CA GLN A 466 5.73 10.84 -11.08
C GLN A 466 5.39 11.82 -12.20
N ALA A 467 5.74 11.50 -13.45
CA ALA A 467 5.37 12.27 -14.63
C ALA A 467 3.91 12.06 -15.09
N CYS A 468 3.11 11.31 -14.31
CA CYS A 468 1.72 10.98 -14.55
C CYS A 468 1.41 10.60 -16.02
N THR A 469 2.22 9.74 -16.65
CA THR A 469 2.13 9.44 -18.10
C THR A 469 0.84 8.73 -18.53
N TYR A 470 0.04 8.26 -17.57
CA TYR A 470 -1.34 7.81 -17.75
C TYR A 470 -2.32 8.97 -18.05
N ARG A 471 -1.90 10.23 -17.88
CA ARG A 471 -2.55 11.45 -18.37
C ARG A 471 -1.98 11.87 -19.72
N SER A 472 -2.75 12.67 -20.46
CA SER A 472 -2.34 13.23 -21.75
C SER A 472 -1.20 14.25 -21.63
N PHE A 473 -1.15 15.02 -20.53
CA PHE A 473 -0.08 15.97 -20.23
C PHE A 473 0.25 16.06 -18.73
N SER A 474 1.51 16.38 -18.45
CA SER A 474 2.09 16.46 -17.11
C SER A 474 2.15 17.90 -16.59
N PHE A 475 2.32 18.87 -17.48
CA PHE A 475 2.33 20.31 -17.17
C PHE A 475 1.56 21.13 -18.22
N GLU A 476 0.89 22.20 -17.80
CA GLU A 476 0.34 23.20 -18.73
C GLU A 476 1.17 24.49 -18.68
N ARG A 477 1.69 24.91 -19.84
CA ARG A 477 2.63 26.01 -20.02
C ARG A 477 1.91 27.29 -20.45
N MET A 478 2.20 28.39 -19.77
CA MET A 478 1.78 29.74 -20.13
C MET A 478 3.02 30.57 -20.49
N GLN A 479 3.11 30.99 -21.75
CA GLN A 479 4.30 31.65 -22.29
C GLN A 479 4.41 33.11 -21.86
N LYS A 480 5.62 33.59 -21.55
CA LYS A 480 5.89 34.96 -21.08
C LYS A 480 5.02 35.38 -19.88
N THR A 481 4.88 34.46 -18.93
CA THR A 481 4.16 34.70 -17.67
C THR A 481 4.93 34.14 -16.49
N GLN A 482 4.77 34.77 -15.33
CA GLN A 482 5.38 34.37 -14.07
C GLN A 482 4.39 34.57 -12.91
N LEU A 483 4.52 33.75 -11.86
CA LEU A 483 3.76 33.90 -10.62
C LEU A 483 4.59 34.71 -9.59
N ASP A 484 4.15 35.95 -9.33
CA ASP A 484 4.88 36.88 -8.47
C ASP A 484 4.66 36.61 -6.97
N GLY A 485 5.75 36.30 -6.25
CA GLY A 485 5.82 36.39 -4.78
C GLY A 485 5.45 35.14 -4.00
N PHE A 486 5.15 34.02 -4.66
CA PHE A 486 4.78 32.74 -4.01
C PHE A 486 5.82 31.62 -4.15
N VAL A 487 6.97 31.94 -4.73
CA VAL A 487 8.13 31.05 -4.84
C VAL A 487 8.56 30.59 -3.44
N LYS A 488 8.68 29.28 -3.26
CA LYS A 488 9.17 28.64 -2.04
C LYS A 488 10.64 28.25 -2.15
N LYS A 489 11.09 27.87 -3.34
CA LYS A 489 12.43 27.33 -3.58
C LYS A 489 12.90 27.70 -4.98
N SER A 490 14.00 28.44 -5.07
CA SER A 490 14.65 28.78 -6.35
C SER A 490 15.94 27.97 -6.49
N ILE A 491 16.09 27.25 -7.60
CA ILE A 491 17.24 26.35 -7.88
C ILE A 491 17.80 26.61 -9.28
N PRO A 492 19.13 26.67 -9.47
CA PRO A 492 19.73 26.66 -10.79
C PRO A 492 19.71 25.24 -11.38
N VAL A 493 19.42 25.11 -12.67
CA VAL A 493 19.37 23.84 -13.41
C VAL A 493 20.11 23.97 -14.75
N GLY A 494 20.27 22.88 -15.50
CA GLY A 494 20.82 22.91 -16.85
C GLY A 494 19.81 23.26 -17.95
N ASN A 495 18.52 22.97 -17.74
CA ASN A 495 17.46 23.10 -18.74
C ASN A 495 16.06 23.08 -18.09
N ARG A 496 15.01 23.26 -18.91
CA ARG A 496 13.61 23.23 -18.50
C ARG A 496 13.19 21.84 -18.01
N GLU A 497 13.69 20.79 -18.64
CA GLU A 497 13.32 19.39 -18.39
C GLU A 497 13.72 18.98 -16.97
N GLU A 498 14.90 19.40 -16.52
CA GLU A 498 15.38 19.31 -15.13
C GLU A 498 14.52 20.15 -14.17
N CYS A 499 14.11 21.36 -14.56
CA CYS A 499 13.25 22.22 -13.74
C CYS A 499 11.87 21.57 -13.47
N LEU A 500 11.23 21.07 -14.52
CA LEU A 500 9.96 20.33 -14.40
C LEU A 500 10.16 19.02 -13.62
N SER A 501 11.28 18.33 -13.83
CA SER A 501 11.63 17.12 -13.07
C SER A 501 11.90 17.40 -11.59
N ALA A 502 12.40 18.58 -11.22
CA ALA A 502 12.59 18.97 -9.83
C ALA A 502 11.24 19.19 -9.12
N CYS A 503 10.28 19.85 -9.78
CA CYS A 503 8.92 20.01 -9.24
C CYS A 503 8.24 18.65 -8.95
N LEU A 504 8.42 17.66 -9.84
CA LEU A 504 7.86 16.31 -9.66
C LEU A 504 8.60 15.43 -8.62
N LYS A 505 9.78 15.87 -8.16
CA LYS A 505 10.59 15.19 -7.14
C LYS A 505 10.61 15.93 -5.80
N GLU A 506 9.95 17.09 -5.70
CA GLU A 506 9.95 17.86 -4.48
C GLU A 506 9.17 17.12 -3.37
N THR A 507 9.77 17.10 -2.18
CA THR A 507 9.26 16.36 -1.00
C THR A 507 9.11 17.25 0.22
N GLU A 508 9.78 18.41 0.26
CA GLU A 508 9.61 19.41 1.33
C GLU A 508 8.23 20.09 1.26
N PHE A 509 7.64 20.18 0.07
CA PHE A 509 6.29 20.71 -0.15
C PHE A 509 5.66 20.20 -1.45
N VAL A 510 4.33 20.33 -1.55
CA VAL A 510 3.60 20.02 -2.79
C VAL A 510 3.87 21.12 -3.82
N CYS A 511 4.79 20.88 -4.76
CA CYS A 511 5.03 21.77 -5.89
C CYS A 511 3.81 21.80 -6.82
N ARG A 512 3.09 22.93 -6.84
CA ARG A 512 1.92 23.17 -7.70
C ARG A 512 2.25 23.85 -9.00
N SER A 513 3.22 24.75 -8.99
CA SER A 513 3.61 25.51 -10.18
C SER A 513 5.07 25.89 -10.17
N VAL A 514 5.54 26.28 -11.36
CA VAL A 514 6.95 26.54 -11.65
C VAL A 514 7.08 27.78 -12.53
N ASN A 515 7.94 28.73 -12.16
CA ASN A 515 8.52 29.67 -13.13
C ASN A 515 9.84 29.08 -13.64
N TYR A 516 10.10 29.14 -14.95
CA TYR A 516 11.42 28.80 -15.51
C TYR A 516 11.95 29.94 -16.39
N ASN A 517 13.14 30.44 -16.06
CA ASN A 517 13.81 31.53 -16.77
C ASN A 517 14.88 31.00 -17.73
N TYR A 518 14.69 31.23 -19.04
CA TYR A 518 15.56 30.67 -20.09
C TYR A 518 16.93 31.35 -20.21
N ASP A 519 17.11 32.59 -19.74
CA ASP A 519 18.38 33.33 -19.81
C ASP A 519 19.32 33.02 -18.63
N SER A 520 18.74 32.81 -17.44
CA SER A 520 19.47 32.58 -16.18
C SER A 520 19.46 31.13 -15.70
N TYR A 521 18.70 30.25 -16.38
CA TYR A 521 18.49 28.86 -16.01
C TYR A 521 17.97 28.66 -14.58
N LEU A 522 17.26 29.67 -14.06
CA LEU A 522 16.66 29.65 -12.74
C LEU A 522 15.28 28.99 -12.81
N CYS A 523 15.08 27.99 -11.96
CA CYS A 523 13.83 27.28 -11.74
C CYS A 523 13.23 27.68 -10.40
N GLU A 524 11.97 28.08 -10.35
CA GLU A 524 11.31 28.57 -9.14
C GLU A 524 10.04 27.77 -8.83
N LEU A 525 10.07 27.00 -7.76
CA LEU A 525 9.00 26.09 -7.35
C LEU A 525 8.07 26.75 -6.33
N SER A 526 6.75 26.59 -6.49
CA SER A 526 5.72 27.25 -5.66
C SER A 526 4.66 26.27 -5.12
N THR A 527 4.13 26.53 -3.92
CA THR A 527 2.94 25.83 -3.35
C THR A 527 1.62 26.32 -3.92
N GLU A 528 1.64 27.45 -4.61
CA GLU A 528 0.48 28.10 -5.21
C GLU A 528 0.43 27.84 -6.72
N ASP A 529 -0.76 27.93 -7.30
CA ASP A 529 -1.03 27.93 -8.74
C ASP A 529 -1.89 29.15 -9.15
N ARG A 530 -2.05 29.36 -10.47
CA ARG A 530 -2.86 30.45 -11.06
C ARG A 530 -4.34 30.47 -10.68
N ARG A 531 -4.91 29.41 -10.08
CA ARG A 531 -6.29 29.39 -9.56
C ARG A 531 -6.33 29.81 -8.09
N SER A 532 -5.30 29.44 -7.32
CA SER A 532 -5.13 29.86 -5.92
C SER A 532 -4.66 31.31 -5.75
N LYS A 533 -3.94 31.88 -6.75
CA LYS A 533 -3.40 33.25 -6.75
C LYS A 533 -3.53 33.96 -8.12
N PRO A 534 -4.75 34.07 -8.70
CA PRO A 534 -4.96 34.53 -10.08
C PRO A 534 -4.49 35.97 -10.33
N THR A 535 -4.57 36.85 -9.32
CA THR A 535 -4.13 38.25 -9.39
C THR A 535 -2.61 38.43 -9.39
N HIS A 536 -1.84 37.36 -9.16
CA HIS A 536 -0.37 37.39 -9.10
C HIS A 536 0.32 36.68 -10.27
N LEU A 537 -0.43 35.93 -11.10
CA LEU A 537 0.08 35.51 -12.41
C LEU A 537 0.09 36.73 -13.33
N LYS A 538 1.27 37.14 -13.80
CA LYS A 538 1.43 38.33 -14.64
C LYS A 538 2.18 37.98 -15.92
N MET A 539 1.90 38.75 -16.97
CA MET A 539 2.76 38.78 -18.16
C MET A 539 4.09 39.46 -17.82
N THR A 540 5.18 38.98 -18.43
CA THR A 540 6.54 39.46 -18.19
C THR A 540 7.29 39.60 -19.51
N ASP A 541 8.11 40.66 -19.62
CA ASP A 541 8.99 40.88 -20.77
C ASP A 541 10.29 40.06 -20.67
N GLN A 542 10.58 39.47 -19.50
CA GLN A 542 11.67 38.51 -19.35
C GLN A 542 11.33 37.18 -20.05
N PRO A 543 12.33 36.39 -20.47
CA PRO A 543 12.09 35.05 -21.02
C PRO A 543 11.83 34.06 -19.87
N VAL A 544 10.67 34.22 -19.22
CA VAL A 544 10.14 33.35 -18.18
C VAL A 544 8.82 32.77 -18.65
N ASP A 545 8.70 31.44 -18.59
CA ASP A 545 7.44 30.73 -18.78
C ASP A 545 6.97 30.13 -17.44
N TYR A 546 5.66 30.11 -17.25
CA TYR A 546 4.99 29.54 -16.07
C TYR A 546 4.36 28.18 -16.42
N TYR A 547 4.39 27.25 -15.47
CA TYR A 547 3.88 25.88 -15.64
C TYR A 547 2.98 25.46 -14.47
N ASP A 548 1.71 25.10 -14.75
CA ASP A 548 0.84 24.36 -13.81
C ASP A 548 1.28 22.89 -13.75
N ASN A 549 1.50 22.33 -12.55
CA ASN A 549 1.71 20.89 -12.35
C ASN A 549 0.37 20.13 -12.43
N ASN A 550 0.22 19.22 -13.39
CA ASN A 550 -0.98 18.42 -13.62
C ASN A 550 -0.90 17.00 -13.01
N CYS A 551 0.23 16.65 -12.37
CA CYS A 551 0.50 15.32 -11.81
C CYS A 551 0.15 15.16 -10.31
N LEU A 552 -0.62 16.09 -9.72
CA LEU A 552 -1.03 15.99 -8.32
C LEU A 552 -1.93 14.76 -8.04
N SER A 553 -1.71 14.14 -6.88
CA SER A 553 -2.47 12.99 -6.34
C SER A 553 -3.74 13.46 -5.60
N ARG A 554 -4.65 12.53 -5.25
CA ARG A 554 -5.91 12.84 -4.55
C ARG A 554 -5.68 13.55 -3.21
N GLN A 555 -4.69 13.10 -2.42
CA GLN A 555 -4.28 13.75 -1.17
C GLN A 555 -3.65 15.13 -1.42
N ASN A 556 -2.76 15.23 -2.41
CA ASN A 556 -1.98 16.45 -2.63
C ASN A 556 -2.76 17.56 -3.37
N ARG A 557 -3.96 17.28 -3.91
CA ARG A 557 -4.84 18.25 -4.58
C ARG A 557 -5.09 19.53 -3.77
N CYS A 558 -5.10 19.47 -2.44
CA CYS A 558 -5.34 20.63 -1.57
C CYS A 558 -4.09 21.16 -0.84
N GLY A 559 -2.89 20.64 -1.14
CA GLY A 559 -1.62 21.14 -0.60
C GLY A 559 -1.37 20.82 0.88
N GLN A 560 -0.32 21.40 1.46
CA GLN A 560 0.16 21.05 2.80
C GLN A 560 -0.80 21.40 3.95
N SER A 561 -1.76 22.31 3.72
CA SER A 561 -2.66 22.81 4.77
C SER A 561 -3.78 21.84 5.20
N GLY A 562 -3.85 20.64 4.61
CA GLY A 562 -4.88 19.65 4.97
C GLY A 562 -6.31 20.06 4.58
N GLY A 563 -6.55 20.29 3.28
CA GLY A 563 -7.87 20.70 2.78
C GLY A 563 -8.75 19.54 2.31
N ASN A 564 -10.04 19.57 2.66
CA ASN A 564 -11.05 18.67 2.11
C ASN A 564 -11.54 19.16 0.72
N LEU A 565 -12.06 18.25 -0.11
CA LEU A 565 -12.70 18.61 -1.38
C LEU A 565 -14.22 18.61 -1.24
N VAL A 566 -14.87 19.73 -1.55
CA VAL A 566 -16.34 19.85 -1.63
C VAL A 566 -16.77 20.23 -3.04
N PHE A 567 -17.87 19.66 -3.54
CA PHE A 567 -18.43 20.08 -4.82
C PHE A 567 -19.34 21.29 -4.65
N VAL A 568 -19.25 22.24 -5.59
CA VAL A 568 -20.24 23.32 -5.79
C VAL A 568 -21.02 23.02 -7.07
N LYS A 569 -22.35 23.00 -6.96
CA LYS A 569 -23.29 22.73 -8.07
C LYS A 569 -23.72 24.03 -8.72
N THR A 570 -23.81 24.06 -10.05
CA THR A 570 -24.47 25.10 -10.84
C THR A 570 -25.55 24.42 -11.69
N THR A 571 -26.82 24.73 -11.45
CA THR A 571 -27.94 24.09 -12.16
C THR A 571 -28.17 24.74 -13.53
N ASN A 572 -28.56 23.92 -14.51
CA ASN A 572 -28.85 24.33 -15.89
C ASN A 572 -27.69 25.07 -16.57
N PHE A 573 -26.48 24.52 -16.48
CA PHE A 573 -25.23 25.14 -16.95
C PHE A 573 -24.34 24.12 -17.67
N GLU A 574 -23.61 24.57 -18.69
CA GLU A 574 -22.59 23.78 -19.39
C GLU A 574 -21.41 24.66 -19.85
N ILE A 575 -20.30 24.01 -20.22
CA ILE A 575 -19.18 24.66 -20.91
C ILE A 575 -19.07 24.11 -22.33
N HIS A 576 -19.23 24.97 -23.34
CA HIS A 576 -19.49 24.57 -24.73
C HIS A 576 -18.24 23.97 -25.44
N TYR A 577 -18.35 22.73 -25.93
CA TYR A 577 -17.37 22.02 -26.80
C TYR A 577 -15.99 21.69 -26.18
N TYR A 578 -15.90 20.65 -25.34
CA TYR A 578 -14.62 20.21 -24.73
C TYR A 578 -14.30 18.72 -24.85
N ASP A 579 -13.02 18.39 -24.61
CA ASP A 579 -12.55 17.01 -24.52
C ASP A 579 -13.10 16.36 -23.24
N HIS A 580 -13.66 15.17 -23.40
CA HIS A 580 -14.57 14.59 -22.42
C HIS A 580 -14.37 13.09 -22.33
N THR A 581 -14.00 12.61 -21.14
CA THR A 581 -14.12 11.19 -20.82
C THR A 581 -15.60 10.86 -20.53
N GLN A 582 -16.41 10.79 -21.60
CA GLN A 582 -17.85 10.56 -21.49
C GLN A 582 -18.16 9.13 -21.01
N SER A 583 -19.19 8.99 -20.19
CA SER A 583 -19.66 7.69 -19.68
C SER A 583 -21.13 7.72 -19.30
N VAL A 584 -21.80 6.56 -19.40
CA VAL A 584 -23.17 6.39 -18.89
C VAL A 584 -23.06 5.92 -17.45
N GLU A 585 -23.51 6.73 -16.49
CA GLU A 585 -23.39 6.46 -15.06
C GLU A 585 -24.73 6.63 -14.35
N ALA A 586 -25.15 5.61 -13.60
CA ALA A 586 -26.54 5.50 -13.16
C ALA A 586 -26.97 6.49 -12.06
N GLN A 587 -26.03 7.18 -11.40
CA GLN A 587 -26.24 8.07 -10.25
C GLN A 587 -25.21 9.21 -10.22
N GLU A 588 -25.66 10.40 -9.79
CA GLU A 588 -24.84 11.62 -9.63
C GLU A 588 -23.62 11.41 -8.74
N SER A 589 -23.78 10.76 -7.58
CA SER A 589 -22.70 10.45 -6.64
C SER A 589 -21.58 9.62 -7.25
N PHE A 590 -21.90 8.67 -8.13
CA PHE A 590 -20.87 7.87 -8.81
C PHE A 590 -20.10 8.71 -9.83
N CYS A 591 -20.78 9.61 -10.54
CA CYS A 591 -20.14 10.56 -11.46
C CYS A 591 -19.17 11.52 -10.73
N LEU A 592 -19.55 12.04 -9.56
CA LEU A 592 -18.69 12.88 -8.72
C LEU A 592 -17.52 12.08 -8.11
N GLN A 593 -17.75 10.85 -7.64
CA GLN A 593 -16.67 10.02 -7.10
C GLN A 593 -15.64 9.66 -8.19
N LYS A 594 -16.11 9.37 -9.41
CA LYS A 594 -15.28 9.10 -10.59
C LYS A 594 -14.37 10.28 -10.97
N CYS A 595 -14.80 11.52 -10.73
CA CYS A 595 -13.95 12.71 -10.88
C CYS A 595 -12.78 12.73 -9.85
N LEU A 596 -13.06 12.39 -8.58
CA LEU A 596 -12.04 12.36 -7.53
C LEU A 596 -11.00 11.24 -7.75
N ASP A 597 -11.45 10.09 -8.24
CA ASP A 597 -10.63 8.89 -8.42
C ASP A 597 -10.07 8.73 -9.86
N SER A 598 -10.28 9.72 -10.74
CA SER A 598 -9.76 9.66 -12.11
C SER A 598 -8.23 9.75 -12.13
N LEU A 599 -7.61 8.64 -12.55
CA LEU A 599 -6.19 8.60 -12.86
C LEU A 599 -5.90 9.37 -14.15
N ASN A 600 -6.56 8.99 -15.25
CA ASN A 600 -6.27 9.46 -16.61
C ASN A 600 -6.55 10.95 -16.85
N THR A 601 -7.48 11.55 -16.09
CA THR A 601 -7.90 12.95 -16.25
C THR A 601 -7.73 13.66 -14.93
N PHE A 602 -6.99 14.77 -14.87
CA PHE A 602 -6.94 15.59 -13.66
C PHE A 602 -8.25 16.40 -13.55
N CYS A 603 -9.32 15.75 -13.07
CA CYS A 603 -10.65 16.34 -13.04
C CYS A 603 -10.66 17.72 -12.35
N ARG A 604 -11.23 18.73 -13.04
CA ARG A 604 -11.54 20.06 -12.51
C ARG A 604 -13.03 20.40 -12.60
N SER A 605 -13.80 19.71 -13.45
CA SER A 605 -15.26 19.78 -13.40
C SER A 605 -15.96 18.51 -13.87
N VAL A 606 -17.26 18.43 -13.56
CA VAL A 606 -18.16 17.35 -13.96
C VAL A 606 -19.44 17.95 -14.53
N GLU A 607 -19.90 17.44 -15.68
CA GLU A 607 -21.27 17.63 -16.17
C GLU A 607 -22.06 16.34 -15.98
N PHE A 608 -23.26 16.44 -15.39
CA PHE A 608 -24.19 15.33 -15.22
C PHE A 608 -25.57 15.69 -15.78
N ASN A 609 -26.10 14.84 -16.66
CA ASN A 609 -27.49 14.91 -17.12
C ASN A 609 -28.32 13.86 -16.36
N PRO A 610 -29.17 14.25 -15.39
CA PRO A 610 -30.00 13.31 -14.63
C PRO A 610 -31.10 12.61 -15.45
N GLN A 611 -31.46 13.14 -16.62
CA GLN A 611 -32.45 12.51 -17.51
C GLN A 611 -31.81 11.40 -18.36
N GLU A 612 -30.65 11.68 -18.95
CA GLU A 612 -29.91 10.74 -19.82
C GLU A 612 -29.03 9.76 -19.04
N LYS A 613 -28.75 10.04 -17.74
CA LYS A 613 -27.74 9.34 -16.93
C LYS A 613 -26.35 9.40 -17.57
N ASN A 614 -26.07 10.55 -18.17
CA ASN A 614 -24.84 10.85 -18.90
C ASN A 614 -23.89 11.62 -17.97
N CYS A 615 -22.65 11.13 -17.85
CA CYS A 615 -21.61 11.64 -16.95
C CYS A 615 -20.37 12.00 -17.76
N ILE A 616 -19.97 13.26 -17.65
CA ILE A 616 -18.84 13.85 -18.37
C ILE A 616 -17.85 14.39 -17.33
N VAL A 617 -16.61 13.88 -17.38
CA VAL A 617 -15.50 14.34 -16.54
C VAL A 617 -14.53 15.15 -17.40
N SER A 618 -14.11 16.33 -16.91
CA SER A 618 -13.23 17.26 -17.64
C SER A 618 -12.08 17.78 -16.76
N ASP A 619 -10.94 18.09 -17.37
CA ASP A 619 -9.81 18.80 -16.75
C ASP A 619 -9.87 20.33 -16.94
N GLU A 620 -10.92 20.82 -17.59
CA GLU A 620 -11.26 22.25 -17.71
C GLU A 620 -12.24 22.67 -16.60
N ASP A 621 -12.34 23.96 -16.33
CA ASP A 621 -13.20 24.56 -15.31
C ASP A 621 -13.72 25.96 -15.74
N THR A 622 -14.63 26.56 -14.98
CA THR A 622 -15.17 27.89 -15.29
C THR A 622 -14.11 28.99 -15.36
N PHE A 623 -13.01 28.84 -14.63
CA PHE A 623 -11.86 29.74 -14.69
C PHE A 623 -11.12 29.61 -16.03
N SER A 624 -10.86 28.39 -16.49
CA SER A 624 -10.13 28.08 -17.72
C SER A 624 -10.94 28.40 -18.98
N ARG A 625 -12.28 28.35 -18.88
CA ARG A 625 -13.24 28.58 -19.98
C ARG A 625 -14.25 29.70 -19.73
N ALA A 626 -13.79 30.80 -19.12
CA ALA A 626 -14.58 32.00 -18.84
C ALA A 626 -15.34 32.61 -20.05
N ASP A 627 -14.89 32.36 -21.28
CA ASP A 627 -15.46 32.85 -22.53
C ASP A 627 -16.41 31.86 -23.25
N GLN A 628 -16.61 30.65 -22.73
CA GLN A 628 -17.43 29.60 -23.38
C GLN A 628 -18.43 28.92 -22.43
N GLN A 629 -19.02 29.71 -21.53
CA GLN A 629 -20.03 29.28 -20.56
C GLN A 629 -21.45 29.52 -21.11
N GLY A 630 -22.38 28.61 -20.85
CA GLY A 630 -23.77 28.73 -21.29
C GLY A 630 -24.77 28.18 -20.27
N GLN A 631 -25.98 28.75 -20.26
CA GLN A 631 -27.14 28.14 -19.58
C GLN A 631 -27.83 27.16 -20.52
N VAL A 632 -27.94 25.90 -20.10
CA VAL A 632 -28.58 24.81 -20.85
C VAL A 632 -29.46 23.99 -19.91
N GLN A 633 -30.73 23.80 -20.29
CA GLN A 633 -31.70 23.13 -19.43
C GLN A 633 -31.41 21.64 -19.27
N GLY A 634 -31.52 21.13 -18.05
CA GLY A 634 -31.42 19.69 -17.76
C GLY A 634 -29.99 19.13 -17.62
N LYS A 635 -28.96 19.99 -17.61
CA LYS A 635 -27.60 19.64 -17.17
C LYS A 635 -27.29 20.31 -15.83
N ASP A 636 -26.64 19.55 -14.94
CA ASP A 636 -26.04 20.09 -13.72
C ASP A 636 -24.51 20.00 -13.81
N TYR A 637 -23.84 21.09 -13.42
CA TYR A 637 -22.40 21.27 -13.53
C TYR A 637 -21.76 21.41 -12.14
N TYR A 638 -20.63 20.74 -11.90
CA TYR A 638 -20.00 20.63 -10.58
C TYR A 638 -18.50 20.92 -10.63
N GLU A 639 -18.02 21.71 -9.66
CA GLU A 639 -16.58 22.00 -9.48
C GLU A 639 -16.14 21.57 -8.07
N PRO A 640 -15.08 20.73 -7.94
CA PRO A 640 -14.50 20.36 -6.65
C PRO A 640 -13.56 21.47 -6.16
N ILE A 641 -13.95 22.11 -5.07
CA ILE A 641 -13.21 23.20 -4.43
C ILE A 641 -12.55 22.67 -3.15
N CYS A 642 -11.26 22.98 -2.98
CA CYS A 642 -10.56 22.74 -1.72
C CYS A 642 -11.08 23.68 -0.62
N VAL A 643 -11.31 23.17 0.58
CA VAL A 643 -11.67 23.97 1.75
C VAL A 643 -10.74 23.67 2.93
N ALA A 644 -10.29 24.73 3.59
CA ALA A 644 -9.46 24.66 4.81
C ALA A 644 -10.32 24.48 6.08
N ALA A 645 -11.46 23.80 5.94
CA ALA A 645 -12.36 23.44 7.01
C ALA A 645 -12.29 21.93 7.23
N ASP A 646 -12.14 21.52 8.48
CA ASP A 646 -12.33 20.13 8.86
C ASP A 646 -13.82 19.79 8.83
N LEU A 647 -14.22 19.01 7.84
CA LEU A 647 -15.62 18.68 7.55
C LEU A 647 -16.21 17.64 8.52
N SER A 648 -15.40 17.12 9.46
CA SER A 648 -15.85 16.27 10.59
C SER A 648 -17.09 16.83 11.29
N SER A 649 -17.15 18.16 11.46
CA SER A 649 -18.24 18.87 12.11
C SER A 649 -19.47 19.09 11.21
N SER A 650 -19.29 19.11 9.88
CA SER A 650 -20.31 19.51 8.91
C SER A 650 -20.71 18.35 7.98
N THR A 651 -21.63 17.48 8.42
CA THR A 651 -22.20 16.43 7.57
C THR A 651 -23.09 16.99 6.47
N CYS A 652 -22.46 17.47 5.40
CA CYS A 652 -23.12 17.71 4.13
C CYS A 652 -23.39 16.36 3.45
N ARG A 653 -24.57 15.78 3.69
CA ARG A 653 -25.02 14.53 3.04
C ARG A 653 -25.53 14.75 1.60
N GLN A 654 -25.53 15.98 1.09
CA GLN A 654 -25.80 16.28 -0.32
C GLN A 654 -24.55 16.10 -1.18
N GLN A 655 -24.76 15.76 -2.46
CA GLN A 655 -23.71 15.55 -3.45
C GLN A 655 -22.89 16.83 -3.77
N ALA A 656 -23.46 18.01 -3.50
CA ALA A 656 -22.76 19.29 -3.52
C ALA A 656 -23.11 20.14 -2.29
N ALA A 657 -22.13 20.88 -1.77
CA ALA A 657 -22.26 21.66 -0.53
C ALA A 657 -22.88 23.04 -0.74
N PHE A 658 -22.71 23.62 -1.92
CA PHE A 658 -23.32 24.89 -2.31
C PHE A 658 -23.98 24.79 -3.67
N GLU A 659 -25.07 25.52 -3.85
CA GLU A 659 -25.66 25.81 -5.16
C GLU A 659 -25.27 27.25 -5.57
N ARG A 660 -24.57 27.40 -6.71
CA ARG A 660 -24.08 28.67 -7.25
C ARG A 660 -25.05 29.26 -8.26
N PHE A 661 -25.33 30.54 -8.10
CA PHE A 661 -26.12 31.40 -8.98
C PHE A 661 -25.20 32.49 -9.54
N ILE A 662 -24.85 32.33 -10.81
CA ILE A 662 -23.88 33.19 -11.48
C ILE A 662 -24.53 34.56 -11.79
N GLY A 663 -23.81 35.66 -11.56
CA GLY A 663 -24.31 37.02 -11.83
C GLY A 663 -25.48 37.43 -10.94
N SER A 664 -25.46 37.03 -9.66
CA SER A 664 -26.54 37.18 -8.70
C SER A 664 -26.02 37.53 -7.31
N ALA A 665 -26.83 38.23 -6.50
CA ALA A 665 -26.54 38.58 -5.11
C ALA A 665 -27.81 38.53 -4.24
N ILE A 666 -27.72 37.98 -3.02
CA ILE A 666 -28.78 38.06 -2.01
C ILE A 666 -28.80 39.42 -1.30
N GLU A 667 -30.00 39.94 -1.03
CA GLU A 667 -30.18 41.16 -0.25
C GLU A 667 -30.14 40.89 1.26
N GLY A 668 -29.36 41.66 2.02
CA GLY A 668 -29.31 41.57 3.47
C GLY A 668 -28.14 42.37 4.05
N GLN A 669 -27.93 42.26 5.36
CA GLN A 669 -26.66 42.66 5.98
C GLN A 669 -25.75 41.42 6.10
N PRO A 670 -24.48 41.50 5.66
CA PRO A 670 -23.52 40.42 5.85
C PRO A 670 -23.12 40.32 7.32
N VAL A 671 -22.96 39.10 7.81
CA VAL A 671 -22.49 38.76 9.16
C VAL A 671 -20.96 38.88 9.25
N VAL A 672 -20.27 38.52 8.16
CA VAL A 672 -18.81 38.59 8.00
C VAL A 672 -18.50 39.05 6.57
N SER A 673 -17.43 39.82 6.39
CA SER A 673 -16.86 40.09 5.06
C SER A 673 -15.32 40.03 5.10
N ALA A 674 -14.71 39.69 3.95
CA ALA A 674 -13.27 39.58 3.80
C ALA A 674 -12.85 40.01 2.37
N GLN A 675 -11.77 40.77 2.25
CA GLN A 675 -11.28 41.32 0.97
C GLN A 675 -9.98 40.64 0.53
N GLY A 676 -9.75 40.49 -0.78
CA GLY A 676 -8.56 39.86 -1.33
C GLY A 676 -8.51 38.35 -1.14
N VAL A 677 -9.67 37.71 -0.98
CA VAL A 677 -9.84 36.27 -0.72
C VAL A 677 -10.41 35.56 -1.94
N THR A 678 -10.09 34.29 -2.14
CA THR A 678 -10.66 33.48 -3.23
C THR A 678 -12.04 32.92 -2.87
N VAL A 679 -12.72 32.30 -3.84
CA VAL A 679 -13.96 31.53 -3.60
C VAL A 679 -13.71 30.36 -2.63
N SER A 680 -12.53 29.71 -2.68
CA SER A 680 -12.12 28.62 -1.78
C SER A 680 -11.99 29.12 -0.33
N ASP A 681 -11.32 30.25 -0.13
CA ASP A 681 -11.21 30.91 1.17
C ASP A 681 -12.60 31.34 1.69
N CYS A 682 -13.42 31.93 0.83
CA CYS A 682 -14.76 32.42 1.16
C CYS A 682 -15.73 31.30 1.57
N ILE A 683 -15.69 30.16 0.88
CA ILE A 683 -16.43 28.95 1.26
C ILE A 683 -15.90 28.37 2.56
N SER A 684 -14.58 28.34 2.77
CA SER A 684 -13.96 27.90 4.03
C SER A 684 -14.40 28.77 5.22
N LEU A 685 -14.44 30.09 5.03
CA LEU A 685 -14.97 31.04 6.02
C LEU A 685 -16.47 30.82 6.31
N CYS A 686 -17.28 30.46 5.31
CA CYS A 686 -18.68 30.09 5.51
C CYS A 686 -18.83 28.81 6.34
N PHE A 687 -18.06 27.74 6.05
CA PHE A 687 -18.05 26.52 6.88
C PHE A 687 -17.63 26.80 8.34
N GLN A 688 -16.69 27.72 8.56
CA GLN A 688 -16.26 28.15 9.89
C GLN A 688 -17.31 29.02 10.62
N ASN A 689 -18.34 29.51 9.92
CA ASN A 689 -19.42 30.31 10.49
C ASN A 689 -20.72 29.51 10.58
N LEU A 690 -21.06 28.99 11.76
CA LEU A 690 -22.29 28.20 12.00
C LEU A 690 -23.61 28.92 11.63
N ASN A 691 -23.59 30.24 11.50
CA ASN A 691 -24.73 31.05 11.04
C ASN A 691 -24.78 31.23 9.52
N CYS A 692 -23.83 30.71 8.75
CA CYS A 692 -23.81 30.86 7.29
C CYS A 692 -24.96 30.06 6.65
N LYS A 693 -25.88 30.76 5.97
CA LYS A 693 -26.83 30.16 5.02
C LYS A 693 -26.45 30.45 3.57
N SER A 694 -25.71 31.51 3.31
CA SER A 694 -25.29 31.87 1.95
C SER A 694 -24.12 32.84 1.90
N ILE A 695 -23.61 33.06 0.69
CA ILE A 695 -22.46 33.90 0.36
C ILE A 695 -22.81 34.77 -0.86
N ASN A 696 -22.43 36.04 -0.86
CA ASN A 696 -22.17 36.81 -2.09
C ASN A 696 -20.66 36.95 -2.28
N TYR A 697 -20.14 36.59 -3.44
CA TYR A 697 -18.73 36.77 -3.78
C TYR A 697 -18.58 37.80 -4.91
N ASP A 698 -17.96 38.94 -4.61
CA ASP A 698 -17.62 39.98 -5.58
C ASP A 698 -16.42 39.52 -6.42
N ARG A 699 -16.65 39.28 -7.71
CA ARG A 699 -15.62 38.84 -8.65
C ARG A 699 -14.65 39.97 -9.06
N THR A 700 -15.10 41.21 -8.97
CA THR A 700 -14.34 42.39 -9.40
C THR A 700 -13.35 42.86 -8.33
N HIS A 701 -13.71 42.74 -7.05
CA HIS A 701 -12.85 43.11 -5.91
C HIS A 701 -12.34 41.90 -5.11
N SER A 702 -12.59 40.66 -5.55
CA SER A 702 -12.25 39.41 -4.82
C SER A 702 -12.66 39.49 -3.34
N THR A 703 -13.93 39.83 -3.11
CA THR A 703 -14.45 40.15 -1.78
C THR A 703 -15.61 39.24 -1.42
N CYS A 704 -15.46 38.54 -0.30
CA CYS A 704 -16.42 37.63 0.30
C CYS A 704 -17.39 38.37 1.22
N TYR A 705 -18.68 38.05 1.14
CA TYR A 705 -19.72 38.51 2.07
C TYR A 705 -20.58 37.30 2.49
N ILE A 706 -20.64 37.01 3.79
CA ILE A 706 -21.34 35.85 4.37
C ILE A 706 -22.64 36.30 5.02
N TYR A 707 -23.73 35.55 4.80
CA TYR A 707 -25.09 35.91 5.24
C TYR A 707 -25.77 34.78 6.02
N ALA A 708 -26.60 35.14 7.00
CA ALA A 708 -27.46 34.23 7.76
C ALA A 708 -28.86 34.03 7.16
N VAL A 709 -29.02 34.37 5.89
CA VAL A 709 -30.27 34.27 5.11
C VAL A 709 -30.01 33.49 3.82
N GLY A 710 -30.97 32.68 3.39
CA GLY A 710 -31.02 32.05 2.06
C GLY A 710 -32.17 32.59 1.22
N ARG A 711 -32.40 32.02 0.03
CA ARG A 711 -33.51 32.35 -0.90
C ARG A 711 -34.90 32.23 -0.27
N ALA A 712 -35.03 31.45 0.80
CA ALA A 712 -36.27 31.34 1.58
C ALA A 712 -36.48 32.51 2.57
N ASP A 713 -35.42 33.21 2.98
CA ASP A 713 -35.48 34.30 3.96
C ASP A 713 -35.39 35.70 3.31
N ALA A 714 -34.72 35.84 2.16
CA ALA A 714 -34.48 37.12 1.50
C ALA A 714 -34.42 37.02 -0.04
N ASN A 715 -34.68 38.14 -0.71
CA ASN A 715 -34.65 38.24 -2.17
C ASN A 715 -33.23 38.10 -2.74
N VAL A 716 -33.11 37.42 -3.87
CA VAL A 716 -31.92 37.46 -4.74
C VAL A 716 -32.19 38.41 -5.91
N LYS A 717 -31.19 39.25 -6.22
CA LYS A 717 -31.18 40.15 -7.39
C LYS A 717 -30.09 39.72 -8.37
N ASN A 718 -30.31 39.98 -9.65
CA ASN A 718 -29.29 39.80 -10.67
C ASN A 718 -28.29 40.96 -10.58
N ASP A 719 -27.02 40.67 -10.30
CA ASP A 719 -25.91 41.63 -10.34
C ASP A 719 -24.69 40.93 -10.97
N PRO A 720 -24.28 41.30 -12.20
CA PRO A 720 -23.16 40.66 -12.89
C PRO A 720 -21.80 40.73 -12.15
N SER A 721 -21.66 41.60 -11.15
CA SER A 721 -20.43 41.75 -10.36
C SER A 721 -20.24 40.59 -9.36
N TYR A 722 -21.34 39.96 -8.94
CA TYR A 722 -21.38 38.98 -7.87
C TYR A 722 -21.78 37.59 -8.36
N ASP A 723 -21.29 36.55 -7.69
CA ASP A 723 -21.89 35.22 -7.71
C ASP A 723 -22.43 34.89 -6.32
N PHE A 724 -23.68 34.41 -6.26
CA PHE A 724 -24.38 34.04 -5.03
C PHE A 724 -24.27 32.53 -4.83
N TYR A 725 -23.90 32.09 -3.63
CA TYR A 725 -23.79 30.67 -3.28
C TYR A 725 -24.71 30.38 -2.09
N GLU A 726 -25.72 29.55 -2.29
CA GLU A 726 -26.59 29.08 -1.21
C GLU A 726 -26.00 27.81 -0.58
N PHE A 727 -25.96 27.76 0.76
CA PHE A 727 -25.47 26.60 1.50
C PHE A 727 -26.52 25.49 1.51
N ASN A 728 -26.23 24.39 0.83
CA ASN A 728 -27.19 23.32 0.52
C ASN A 728 -27.09 22.12 1.51
N CYS A 729 -26.27 22.23 2.55
CA CYS A 729 -26.04 21.17 3.52
C CYS A 729 -27.17 21.07 4.57
N GLU A 730 -28.18 20.22 4.33
CA GLU A 730 -29.14 19.86 5.38
C GLU A 730 -28.44 19.19 6.57
N SER A 731 -28.27 19.91 7.68
CA SER A 731 -27.77 19.35 8.94
C SER A 731 -28.81 18.44 9.58
N GLN A 732 -28.68 17.12 9.42
CA GLN A 732 -29.61 16.14 10.02
C GLN A 732 -29.64 16.17 11.57
N PHE A 733 -28.60 16.73 12.20
CA PHE A 733 -28.50 16.95 13.65
C PHE A 733 -28.01 18.38 13.92
N GLY A 734 -28.94 19.33 14.02
CA GLY A 734 -28.67 20.69 14.49
C GLY A 734 -28.83 20.78 16.00
N GLY A 735 -27.73 21.02 16.71
CA GLY A 735 -27.70 21.24 18.16
C GLY A 735 -27.77 22.73 18.50
N MET A 736 -28.79 23.14 19.25
CA MET A 736 -29.00 24.52 19.70
C MET A 736 -28.81 24.62 21.22
N ALA A 737 -27.87 25.47 21.65
CA ALA A 737 -27.72 25.82 23.06
C ALA A 737 -28.59 27.05 23.42
N LEU A 738 -29.25 27.01 24.57
CA LEU A 738 -29.99 28.12 25.15
C LEU A 738 -29.53 28.35 26.59
N CYS A 739 -29.04 29.56 26.88
CA CYS A 739 -28.71 29.98 28.24
C CYS A 739 -30.00 30.25 29.04
N THR A 740 -30.18 29.59 30.18
CA THR A 740 -31.32 29.80 31.08
C THR A 740 -30.84 30.14 32.50
N ASN A 741 -31.78 30.55 33.35
CA ASN A 741 -31.58 30.69 34.79
C ASN A 741 -31.27 29.35 35.52
N GLU A 742 -31.43 28.20 34.85
CA GLU A 742 -31.13 26.87 35.38
C GLU A 742 -29.77 26.34 34.90
N GLY A 743 -29.31 26.72 33.70
CA GLY A 743 -28.03 26.29 33.14
C GLY A 743 -27.94 26.51 31.63
N ILE A 744 -27.08 25.72 30.97
CA ILE A 744 -27.06 25.64 29.50
C ILE A 744 -28.03 24.52 29.09
N ARG A 745 -29.18 24.88 28.51
CA ARG A 745 -30.11 23.89 27.93
C ARG A 745 -29.71 23.62 26.49
N PHE A 746 -29.27 22.40 26.20
CA PHE A 746 -28.92 21.98 24.85
C PHE A 746 -30.08 21.19 24.24
N ILE A 747 -30.44 21.51 22.99
CA ILE A 747 -31.60 20.95 22.29
C ILE A 747 -31.14 20.45 20.91
N VAL A 748 -31.31 19.16 20.63
CA VAL A 748 -31.06 18.56 19.32
C VAL A 748 -32.40 18.22 18.69
N ASN A 749 -32.64 18.72 17.47
CA ASN A 749 -33.81 18.40 16.67
C ASN A 749 -33.42 17.40 15.56
N THR A 750 -34.23 16.36 15.34
CA THR A 750 -33.97 15.33 14.34
C THR A 750 -35.14 15.21 13.35
N LYS A 751 -34.84 15.02 12.06
CA LYS A 751 -35.86 14.93 10.98
C LYS A 751 -36.74 13.69 11.16
N GLU A 752 -36.10 12.58 11.53
CA GLU A 752 -36.68 11.28 11.83
C GLU A 752 -36.47 10.93 13.31
N PRO A 753 -37.31 10.02 13.89
CA PRO A 753 -37.11 9.57 15.26
C PRO A 753 -35.76 8.86 15.43
N TYR A 754 -35.00 9.27 16.45
CA TYR A 754 -33.67 8.75 16.76
C TYR A 754 -33.67 8.02 18.11
N THR A 755 -32.78 7.02 18.25
CA THR A 755 -32.50 6.29 19.48
C THR A 755 -31.00 6.32 19.76
N GLY A 756 -30.61 6.59 21.01
CA GLY A 756 -29.22 6.68 21.47
C GLY A 756 -29.10 7.52 22.74
N ALA A 757 -27.97 8.19 22.97
CA ALA A 757 -27.73 8.94 24.20
C ALA A 757 -27.14 10.35 23.96
N ILE A 758 -27.49 11.27 24.86
CA ILE A 758 -26.87 12.59 25.01
C ILE A 758 -26.34 12.75 26.44
N TYR A 759 -25.12 13.28 26.61
CA TYR A 759 -24.47 13.36 27.92
C TYR A 759 -23.46 14.50 28.03
N ALA A 760 -23.08 14.86 29.26
CA ALA A 760 -21.87 15.64 29.50
C ALA A 760 -20.64 14.71 29.41
N ALA A 761 -19.61 15.14 28.67
CA ALA A 761 -18.33 14.44 28.62
C ALA A 761 -17.73 14.30 30.04
N GLU A 762 -17.06 13.19 30.33
CA GLU A 762 -16.45 12.88 31.64
C GLU A 762 -17.47 12.74 32.80
N LYS A 763 -18.77 12.66 32.45
CA LYS A 763 -19.93 12.66 33.35
C LYS A 763 -21.12 11.84 32.84
N PHE A 764 -20.93 10.76 32.06
CA PHE A 764 -22.07 9.95 31.60
C PHE A 764 -22.90 9.41 32.78
N SER A 765 -22.25 8.86 33.81
CA SER A 765 -22.94 8.22 34.96
C SER A 765 -23.80 9.19 35.78
N THR A 766 -23.49 10.48 35.75
CA THR A 766 -24.11 11.52 36.59
C THR A 766 -24.93 12.54 35.79
N CYS A 767 -24.70 12.65 34.48
CA CYS A 767 -25.33 13.64 33.60
C CYS A 767 -25.48 13.11 32.16
N SER A 768 -26.29 12.06 32.01
CA SER A 768 -26.71 11.52 30.71
C SER A 768 -28.23 11.41 30.59
N GLN A 769 -28.70 11.34 29.35
CA GLN A 769 -30.07 11.04 28.98
C GLN A 769 -30.05 10.10 27.77
N VAL A 770 -30.42 8.85 27.99
CA VAL A 770 -30.77 7.92 26.91
C VAL A 770 -32.16 8.28 26.39
N VAL A 771 -32.34 8.24 25.07
CA VAL A 771 -33.60 8.51 24.38
C VAL A 771 -33.89 7.41 23.37
N GLU A 772 -35.16 7.02 23.28
CA GLU A 772 -35.66 6.07 22.29
C GLU A 772 -36.70 6.75 21.40
N ASN A 773 -36.58 6.56 20.09
CA ASN A 773 -37.58 6.95 19.10
C ASN A 773 -38.02 8.45 19.19
N ALA A 774 -37.08 9.34 19.52
CA ALA A 774 -37.34 10.75 19.81
C ALA A 774 -37.03 11.67 18.61
N LYS A 775 -37.88 12.68 18.35
CA LYS A 775 -37.65 13.72 17.32
C LYS A 775 -37.01 15.02 17.83
N GLN A 776 -37.00 15.19 19.15
CA GLN A 776 -36.37 16.29 19.85
C GLN A 776 -35.79 15.74 21.15
N ILE A 777 -34.56 16.13 21.43
CA ILE A 777 -33.76 15.66 22.56
C ILE A 777 -33.33 16.94 23.30
N SER A 778 -33.51 17.02 24.63
CA SER A 778 -32.97 18.17 25.36
C SER A 778 -32.57 17.84 26.79
N ILE A 779 -31.33 18.18 27.11
CA ILE A 779 -30.69 18.04 28.43
C ILE A 779 -30.22 19.43 28.89
N THR A 780 -30.21 19.68 30.20
CA THR A 780 -29.80 20.96 30.78
C THR A 780 -28.59 20.76 31.68
N PHE A 781 -27.52 21.49 31.41
CA PHE A 781 -26.27 21.45 32.15
C PHE A 781 -26.24 22.60 33.17
N PRO A 782 -26.51 22.34 34.47
CA PRO A 782 -26.56 23.38 35.51
C PRO A 782 -25.19 24.01 35.75
N PRO A 783 -25.10 25.23 36.31
CA PRO A 783 -23.84 25.79 36.77
C PRO A 783 -23.30 25.01 37.98
N PRO A 784 -21.97 25.00 38.21
CA PRO A 784 -21.34 24.28 39.33
C PRO A 784 -21.76 24.82 40.71
N THR A 785 -22.39 26.00 40.75
CA THR A 785 -23.01 26.58 41.95
C THR A 785 -24.38 25.99 42.30
N LYS A 786 -24.97 25.15 41.42
CA LYS A 786 -26.24 24.44 41.63
C LYS A 786 -26.06 22.91 41.67
N SER A 787 -25.19 22.37 40.82
CA SER A 787 -24.85 20.95 40.78
C SER A 787 -23.50 20.76 40.07
N THR A 788 -22.67 19.87 40.59
CA THR A 788 -21.37 19.47 40.02
C THR A 788 -21.47 18.29 39.07
N ASP A 789 -22.65 17.66 38.98
CA ASP A 789 -22.87 16.33 38.39
C ASP A 789 -22.66 16.31 36.87
N CYS A 790 -22.76 17.48 36.23
CA CYS A 790 -22.56 17.69 34.80
C CYS A 790 -21.19 18.27 34.41
N GLY A 791 -20.23 18.38 35.36
CA GLY A 791 -18.84 18.77 35.06
C GLY A 791 -18.67 20.19 34.48
N THR A 792 -19.67 21.05 34.65
CA THR A 792 -19.68 22.40 34.06
C THR A 792 -18.71 23.33 34.79
N VAL A 793 -18.06 24.22 34.04
CA VAL A 793 -16.99 25.07 34.57
C VAL A 793 -17.30 26.54 34.29
N ILE A 794 -17.06 27.42 35.26
CA ILE A 794 -17.13 28.87 35.02
C ILE A 794 -15.71 29.40 34.79
N LYS A 795 -15.36 29.70 33.54
CA LYS A 795 -14.08 30.33 33.15
C LYS A 795 -14.35 31.74 32.63
N ASN A 796 -13.56 32.73 33.08
CA ASN A 796 -13.62 34.12 32.59
C ASN A 796 -15.03 34.76 32.56
N GLY A 797 -15.89 34.43 33.53
CA GLY A 797 -17.27 34.92 33.61
C GLY A 797 -18.27 34.21 32.69
N LYS A 798 -17.85 33.16 31.97
CA LYS A 798 -18.72 32.29 31.16
C LYS A 798 -18.84 30.90 31.79
N LEU A 799 -20.05 30.36 31.80
CA LEU A 799 -20.34 28.96 32.07
C LEU A 799 -20.06 28.17 30.78
N GLU A 800 -19.31 27.08 30.89
CA GLU A 800 -19.01 26.15 29.79
C GLU A 800 -19.43 24.72 30.16
N ALA A 801 -19.84 23.96 29.14
CA ALA A 801 -20.04 22.52 29.19
C ALA A 801 -19.52 21.86 27.90
N LEU A 802 -19.16 20.58 27.97
CA LEU A 802 -18.81 19.75 26.81
C LEU A 802 -19.83 18.61 26.71
N VAL A 803 -20.56 18.58 25.60
CA VAL A 803 -21.71 17.70 25.38
C VAL A 803 -21.37 16.65 24.34
N VAL A 804 -21.75 15.41 24.56
CA VAL A 804 -21.61 14.30 23.60
C VAL A 804 -23.00 13.85 23.16
N VAL A 805 -23.17 13.63 21.85
CA VAL A 805 -24.32 12.94 21.26
C VAL A 805 -23.80 11.67 20.59
N SER A 806 -24.17 10.50 21.10
CA SER A 806 -23.79 9.23 20.50
C SER A 806 -24.53 9.02 19.18
N LEU A 807 -23.84 8.60 18.11
CA LEU A 807 -24.45 8.36 16.79
C LEU A 807 -24.11 6.97 16.21
N ASP A 808 -23.25 6.22 16.88
CA ASP A 808 -22.77 4.89 16.46
C ASP A 808 -23.75 3.75 16.77
N GLY A 809 -24.65 3.93 17.73
CA GLY A 809 -25.55 2.89 18.23
C GLY A 809 -24.85 1.83 19.09
N VAL A 810 -23.62 2.08 19.55
CA VAL A 810 -22.84 1.14 20.37
C VAL A 810 -23.44 1.06 21.77
N LEU A 811 -23.58 -0.16 22.29
CA LEU A 811 -24.10 -0.43 23.63
C LEU A 811 -23.02 -1.11 24.51
N PRO A 812 -22.82 -0.65 25.76
CA PRO A 812 -23.49 0.50 26.40
C PRO A 812 -23.02 1.84 25.82
N HIS A 813 -23.92 2.84 25.75
CA HIS A 813 -23.64 4.20 25.24
C HIS A 813 -22.61 5.02 26.07
N GLN A 814 -21.98 4.40 27.06
CA GLN A 814 -20.85 4.91 27.84
C GLN A 814 -19.51 4.78 27.10
N VAL A 815 -19.45 3.96 26.05
CA VAL A 815 -18.31 3.91 25.13
C VAL A 815 -18.47 5.07 24.15
N THR A 816 -17.46 5.95 24.06
CA THR A 816 -17.45 7.05 23.08
C THR A 816 -16.55 6.68 21.90
N THR A 817 -17.03 6.84 20.66
CA THR A 817 -16.29 6.43 19.45
C THR A 817 -15.99 7.58 18.49
N GLU A 818 -15.20 7.30 17.44
CA GLU A 818 -14.83 8.25 16.37
C GLU A 818 -16.03 8.74 15.53
N TRP A 819 -17.24 8.20 15.78
CA TRP A 819 -18.49 8.55 15.08
C TRP A 819 -19.43 9.43 15.93
N ASP A 820 -19.14 9.63 17.21
CA ASP A 820 -19.93 10.43 18.14
C ASP A 820 -19.62 11.93 18.01
N ARG A 821 -20.59 12.79 18.36
CA ARG A 821 -20.46 14.24 18.20
C ARG A 821 -20.26 14.98 19.50
N PHE A 822 -19.14 15.69 19.58
CA PHE A 822 -18.82 16.60 20.67
C PHE A 822 -19.28 18.04 20.33
N TYR A 823 -19.98 18.67 21.26
CA TYR A 823 -20.39 20.07 21.21
C TYR A 823 -19.92 20.77 22.49
N ARG A 824 -18.88 21.61 22.40
CA ARG A 824 -18.58 22.58 23.46
C ARG A 824 -19.67 23.66 23.42
N VAL A 825 -20.18 24.10 24.56
CA VAL A 825 -21.23 25.14 24.64
C VAL A 825 -20.89 26.15 25.73
N SER A 826 -21.12 27.44 25.49
CA SER A 826 -20.79 28.51 26.43
C SER A 826 -21.90 29.57 26.61
N CYS A 827 -22.04 30.09 27.83
CA CYS A 827 -23.04 31.09 28.23
C CYS A 827 -22.42 32.14 29.17
N ASP A 828 -22.72 33.42 28.96
CA ASP A 828 -22.25 34.51 29.81
C ASP A 828 -23.04 34.56 31.15
N VAL A 829 -22.33 34.71 32.28
CA VAL A 829 -22.89 34.64 33.65
C VAL A 829 -22.96 36.01 34.33
N SER A 830 -22.78 37.10 33.58
CA SER A 830 -22.97 38.46 34.11
C SER A 830 -24.43 38.66 34.58
N MET A 831 -24.61 38.98 35.87
CA MET A 831 -25.91 38.87 36.56
C MET A 831 -27.04 39.77 36.02
N GLU A 832 -26.73 40.76 35.19
CA GLU A 832 -27.75 41.59 34.52
C GLU A 832 -28.27 41.00 33.19
N LYS A 833 -27.55 40.02 32.60
CA LYS A 833 -27.91 39.44 31.28
C LYS A 833 -28.75 38.17 31.33
N MET A 834 -28.76 37.42 32.43
CA MET A 834 -29.61 36.21 32.58
C MET A 834 -31.13 36.51 32.68
N VAL A 835 -31.55 37.77 32.45
CA VAL A 835 -32.95 38.23 32.48
C VAL A 835 -33.47 38.56 31.06
N GLN A 836 -32.64 38.45 30.00
CA GLN A 836 -33.07 38.59 28.61
C GLN A 836 -32.63 37.39 27.75
N GLU A 837 -33.46 37.02 26.79
CA GLU A 837 -33.38 35.75 26.07
C GLU A 837 -32.25 35.71 25.02
N GLY A 838 -31.53 34.59 24.97
CA GLY A 838 -30.77 34.16 23.78
C GLY A 838 -29.41 34.81 23.53
N SER A 839 -28.33 34.10 23.84
CA SER A 839 -27.01 34.30 23.22
C SER A 839 -26.29 32.96 23.08
N VAL A 840 -25.50 32.78 22.00
CA VAL A 840 -24.87 31.48 21.64
C VAL A 840 -23.48 31.73 21.05
N VAL A 841 -22.43 31.10 21.60
CA VAL A 841 -21.04 31.19 21.11
C VAL A 841 -20.28 29.87 21.37
N VAL A 842 -19.54 29.37 20.36
CA VAL A 842 -18.70 28.13 20.37
C VAL A 842 -17.45 28.32 19.47
N THR A 843 -16.37 27.56 19.65
CA THR A 843 -15.08 27.72 18.90
C THR A 843 -14.31 26.38 18.76
N THR A 844 -13.30 26.31 17.86
CA THR A 844 -12.57 25.12 17.31
C THR A 844 -11.09 24.99 17.76
N LEU A 845 -10.33 23.94 17.35
CA LEU A 845 -8.83 23.81 17.49
C LEU A 845 -8.14 22.70 16.63
N TYR A 846 -6.82 22.45 16.79
CA TYR A 846 -5.83 21.75 15.89
C TYR A 846 -4.77 20.83 16.64
N ASP A 847 -3.88 20.10 15.91
CA ASP A 847 -2.81 19.09 16.27
C ASP A 847 -1.33 19.63 16.27
N ALA A 848 -0.17 18.94 16.52
CA ALA A 848 0.32 17.75 17.30
C ALA A 848 1.89 17.55 17.12
N GLY A 849 2.62 16.59 17.79
CA GLY A 849 4.03 16.21 17.44
C GLY A 849 4.97 15.40 18.42
N GLU A 850 5.62 14.33 17.91
CA GLU A 850 6.92 13.59 18.17
C GLU A 850 7.66 13.25 19.54
N GLN A 851 7.98 11.93 19.68
CA GLN A 851 9.25 11.22 20.10
C GLN A 851 9.78 10.98 21.58
N ASN A 852 9.70 9.69 22.01
CA ASN A 852 10.79 8.78 22.56
C ASN A 852 11.34 8.85 24.04
N THR A 853 11.94 7.84 24.75
CA THR A 853 12.10 6.33 24.73
C THR A 853 12.72 5.77 26.08
N VAL A 854 13.01 4.44 26.20
CA VAL A 854 14.00 3.72 27.11
C VAL A 854 13.53 3.01 28.44
N VAL A 855 14.36 2.09 29.03
CA VAL A 855 14.01 0.91 29.91
C VAL A 855 15.14 0.50 30.94
N LEU A 856 14.88 -0.44 31.91
CA LEU A 856 15.76 -1.44 32.65
C LEU A 856 15.58 -1.49 34.22
N GLU A 857 15.76 -2.58 35.03
CA GLU A 857 15.70 -4.07 34.89
C GLU A 857 15.85 -4.85 36.26
N LYS A 858 15.56 -6.19 36.28
CA LYS A 858 15.87 -7.27 37.29
C LYS A 858 15.12 -7.32 38.64
N GLY A 859 14.84 -8.50 39.24
CA GLY A 859 14.89 -9.89 38.70
C GLY A 859 15.07 -11.03 39.73
N THR A 860 14.26 -12.10 39.65
CA THR A 860 14.46 -13.45 40.27
C THR A 860 13.70 -14.50 39.43
N PRO A 861 14.06 -15.81 39.47
CA PRO A 861 13.53 -16.81 38.51
C PRO A 861 12.05 -17.17 38.77
N PRO A 862 11.15 -17.01 37.79
CA PRO A 862 9.71 -17.22 37.97
C PRO A 862 9.20 -18.56 37.37
N PRO A 863 7.89 -18.85 37.45
CA PRO A 863 7.21 -19.88 36.65
C PRO A 863 7.29 -19.63 35.12
N VAL A 864 6.48 -20.35 34.34
CA VAL A 864 6.21 -19.99 32.94
C VAL A 864 5.43 -18.67 32.93
N THR A 865 6.15 -17.55 32.80
CA THR A 865 5.57 -16.21 32.73
C THR A 865 5.55 -15.71 31.30
N ALA A 866 4.45 -15.08 30.91
CA ALA A 866 4.39 -14.21 29.76
C ALA A 866 4.41 -12.73 30.18
N LYS A 867 4.57 -11.83 29.22
CA LYS A 867 4.59 -10.38 29.44
C LYS A 867 3.80 -9.67 28.33
N LEU A 868 2.82 -8.89 28.75
CA LEU A 868 2.05 -7.99 27.89
C LEU A 868 2.78 -6.64 27.78
N THR A 869 2.92 -6.13 26.56
CA THR A 869 3.52 -4.83 26.24
C THR A 869 2.84 -4.22 25.02
N PHE A 870 2.76 -2.89 24.96
CA PHE A 870 2.39 -2.17 23.75
C PHE A 870 3.65 -1.75 22.99
N LEU A 871 3.65 -1.90 21.67
CA LEU A 871 4.68 -1.41 20.77
C LEU A 871 4.10 -0.42 19.75
N ASP A 872 4.95 0.39 19.13
CA ASP A 872 4.61 1.17 17.93
C ASP A 872 4.68 0.30 16.64
N PRO A 873 4.28 0.81 15.46
CA PRO A 873 4.41 0.09 14.20
C PRO A 873 5.85 -0.35 13.87
N GLU A 874 6.85 0.35 14.42
CA GLU A 874 8.28 0.13 14.29
C GLU A 874 8.89 -0.83 15.35
N ASP A 875 8.05 -1.48 16.17
CA ASP A 875 8.39 -2.44 17.24
C ASP A 875 9.12 -1.88 18.49
N GLN A 876 9.06 -0.57 18.75
CA GLN A 876 9.57 0.03 20.00
C GLN A 876 8.50 0.09 21.10
N PRO A 877 8.87 -0.08 22.38
CA PRO A 877 7.88 -0.17 23.47
C PRO A 877 7.25 1.17 23.84
N LEU A 878 5.92 1.23 23.77
CA LEU A 878 5.09 2.38 24.12
C LEU A 878 4.57 2.29 25.57
N GLY A 879 4.86 3.32 26.37
CA GLY A 879 4.18 3.57 27.64
C GLY A 879 3.09 4.65 27.56
N LYS A 880 3.03 5.38 26.43
CA LYS A 880 2.09 6.48 26.16
C LYS A 880 1.66 6.40 24.68
N ALA A 881 0.43 6.80 24.38
CA ALA A 881 -0.06 7.00 23.01
C ALA A 881 -1.12 8.12 22.97
N SER A 882 -1.42 8.66 21.80
CA SER A 882 -2.58 9.54 21.61
C SER A 882 -3.81 8.73 21.22
N ILE A 883 -5.01 9.21 21.55
CA ILE A 883 -6.27 8.61 21.06
C ILE A 883 -6.23 8.49 19.51
N GLY A 884 -6.50 7.29 19.00
CA GLY A 884 -6.55 6.97 17.58
C GLY A 884 -5.21 6.52 16.95
N ASP A 885 -4.08 6.67 17.64
CA ASP A 885 -2.78 6.24 17.11
C ASP A 885 -2.72 4.69 16.99
N PRO A 886 -2.10 4.13 15.94
CA PRO A 886 -1.96 2.68 15.76
C PRO A 886 -0.86 2.13 16.68
N ILE A 887 -1.22 1.16 17.53
CA ILE A 887 -0.32 0.49 18.47
C ILE A 887 -0.47 -1.03 18.36
N GLN A 888 0.59 -1.77 18.63
CA GLN A 888 0.58 -3.24 18.64
C GLN A 888 0.48 -3.74 20.08
N MET A 889 -0.57 -4.49 20.41
CA MET A 889 -0.63 -5.23 21.67
C MET A 889 0.12 -6.56 21.52
N VAL A 890 1.21 -6.73 22.27
CA VAL A 890 2.16 -7.82 22.10
C VAL A 890 2.31 -8.63 23.39
N VAL A 891 2.27 -9.96 23.26
CA VAL A 891 2.60 -10.91 24.35
C VAL A 891 3.85 -11.69 24.00
N THR A 892 4.84 -11.65 24.89
CA THR A 892 6.10 -12.40 24.80
C THR A 892 6.23 -13.39 25.96
N SER A 893 6.96 -14.49 25.77
CA SER A 893 7.42 -15.35 26.87
C SER A 893 8.79 -15.95 26.53
N ASP A 894 9.66 -15.99 27.53
CA ASP A 894 11.00 -16.58 27.42
C ASP A 894 10.99 -18.12 27.43
N GLN A 895 9.82 -18.72 27.72
CA GLN A 895 9.66 -20.15 27.99
C GLN A 895 8.62 -20.84 27.08
N ALA A 896 7.72 -20.08 26.44
CA ALA A 896 6.72 -20.58 25.51
C ALA A 896 6.74 -19.77 24.21
N GLY A 897 6.80 -20.46 23.06
CA GLY A 897 6.65 -19.81 21.76
C GLY A 897 5.19 -19.41 21.48
N PRO A 898 4.93 -18.55 20.47
CA PRO A 898 3.60 -18.03 20.17
C PRO A 898 2.60 -19.12 19.79
N HIS A 899 3.10 -20.24 19.26
CA HIS A 899 2.32 -21.44 18.99
C HIS A 899 1.67 -22.04 20.25
N ASN A 900 2.31 -21.90 21.42
CA ASN A 900 1.91 -22.51 22.68
C ASN A 900 1.38 -21.48 23.70
N MET A 901 1.22 -20.23 23.28
CA MET A 901 0.58 -19.16 24.04
C MET A 901 -0.74 -18.77 23.38
N MET A 902 -1.70 -18.29 24.17
CA MET A 902 -3.01 -17.89 23.64
C MET A 902 -3.68 -16.85 24.52
N LEU A 903 -4.22 -15.80 23.91
CA LEU A 903 -5.06 -14.80 24.58
C LEU A 903 -6.51 -15.31 24.63
N THR A 904 -7.09 -15.47 25.83
CA THR A 904 -8.49 -15.90 25.97
C THR A 904 -9.42 -14.71 26.10
N ASP A 905 -9.15 -13.79 27.02
CA ASP A 905 -10.00 -12.64 27.29
C ASP A 905 -9.13 -11.43 27.68
N CYS A 906 -9.36 -10.27 27.07
CA CYS A 906 -8.71 -9.00 27.40
C CYS A 906 -9.76 -7.96 27.78
N THR A 907 -9.63 -7.41 28.98
CA THR A 907 -10.48 -6.34 29.51
C THR A 907 -9.67 -5.07 29.73
N ALA A 908 -10.15 -3.97 29.16
CA ALA A 908 -9.66 -2.64 29.48
C ALA A 908 -10.39 -2.10 30.72
N THR A 909 -9.63 -1.54 31.65
CA THR A 909 -10.10 -0.95 32.91
C THR A 909 -9.40 0.38 33.15
N ARG A 910 -10.05 1.29 33.89
CA ARG A 910 -9.51 2.62 34.18
C ARG A 910 -8.71 2.62 35.48
N ILE A 911 -7.58 3.34 35.54
CA ILE A 911 -6.81 3.56 36.78
C ILE A 911 -7.06 4.98 37.31
N GLY A 912 -8.01 5.10 38.25
CA GLY A 912 -8.39 6.37 38.88
C GLY A 912 -9.83 6.77 38.59
N GLY A 913 -10.25 7.90 39.18
CA GLY A 913 -11.60 8.46 39.09
C GLY A 913 -12.60 7.86 40.09
N GLU A 914 -13.59 8.66 40.49
CA GLU A 914 -14.71 8.22 41.34
C GLU A 914 -15.79 7.48 40.54
N GLY A 915 -16.45 6.50 41.17
CA GLY A 915 -17.52 5.68 40.58
C GLY A 915 -17.07 4.27 40.16
N ASP A 916 -18.03 3.37 39.99
CA ASP A 916 -17.78 1.96 39.65
C ASP A 916 -17.14 1.82 38.26
N ALA A 917 -15.96 1.20 38.20
CA ALA A 917 -15.26 0.92 36.96
C ALA A 917 -15.83 -0.33 36.27
N VAL A 918 -16.70 -0.15 35.28
CA VAL A 918 -17.20 -1.24 34.44
C VAL A 918 -16.08 -1.70 33.49
N PRO A 919 -15.65 -2.99 33.51
CA PRO A 919 -14.61 -3.48 32.63
C PRO A 919 -15.10 -3.59 31.17
N PHE A 920 -14.30 -3.11 30.23
CA PHE A 920 -14.61 -3.11 28.80
C PHE A 920 -13.86 -4.26 28.08
N THR A 921 -14.56 -5.33 27.75
CA THR A 921 -13.97 -6.51 27.10
C THR A 921 -13.70 -6.24 25.61
N ILE A 922 -12.42 -6.11 25.24
CA ILE A 922 -11.97 -5.83 23.87
C ILE A 922 -11.67 -7.11 23.07
N ILE A 923 -11.21 -8.15 23.74
CA ILE A 923 -11.10 -9.52 23.21
C ILE A 923 -11.90 -10.39 24.16
N GLU A 924 -12.89 -11.10 23.64
CA GLU A 924 -13.70 -12.05 24.41
C GLU A 924 -13.62 -13.41 23.71
N ASN A 925 -13.36 -14.50 24.44
CA ASN A 925 -13.25 -15.83 23.88
C ASN A 925 -12.20 -15.93 22.73
N GLY A 926 -11.19 -15.06 22.75
CA GLY A 926 -10.12 -14.98 21.76
C GLY A 926 -10.45 -14.25 20.45
N CYS A 927 -11.69 -13.79 20.30
CA CYS A 927 -12.11 -12.97 19.17
C CYS A 927 -12.09 -11.48 19.57
N PRO A 928 -11.58 -10.58 18.72
CA PRO A 928 -11.77 -9.15 18.94
C PRO A 928 -13.28 -8.84 18.92
N ARG A 929 -13.78 -8.24 20.00
CA ARG A 929 -15.19 -7.81 20.12
C ARG A 929 -15.53 -6.67 19.17
N TYR A 930 -14.53 -5.87 18.81
CA TYR A 930 -14.64 -4.68 17.99
C TYR A 930 -13.50 -4.66 16.95
N PRO A 931 -13.64 -5.35 15.79
CA PRO A 931 -12.56 -5.50 14.80
C PRO A 931 -11.96 -4.19 14.24
N ALA A 932 -12.70 -3.08 14.32
CA ALA A 932 -12.22 -1.75 13.93
C ALA A 932 -11.37 -1.03 15.00
N LEU A 933 -11.34 -1.57 16.22
CA LEU A 933 -10.58 -1.07 17.38
C LEU A 933 -9.38 -1.96 17.70
N VAL A 934 -9.58 -3.28 17.66
CA VAL A 934 -8.55 -4.32 17.87
C VAL A 934 -8.71 -5.38 16.79
N GLY A 935 -7.63 -5.68 16.06
CA GLY A 935 -7.58 -6.71 15.03
C GLY A 935 -7.56 -8.15 15.58
N PRO A 936 -7.44 -9.16 14.71
CA PRO A 936 -7.25 -10.54 15.14
C PRO A 936 -5.94 -10.70 15.92
N VAL A 937 -5.87 -11.72 16.79
CA VAL A 937 -4.62 -12.12 17.42
C VAL A 937 -3.84 -13.01 16.44
N GLU A 938 -2.64 -12.58 16.07
CA GLU A 938 -1.71 -13.24 15.16
C GLU A 938 -0.53 -13.86 15.93
N GLN A 939 0.05 -14.92 15.37
CA GLN A 939 1.26 -15.57 15.86
C GLN A 939 2.47 -15.09 15.05
N ASP A 940 3.28 -14.18 15.61
CA ASP A 940 4.54 -13.71 15.02
C ASP A 940 5.66 -14.68 15.43
N PHE A 941 5.92 -15.65 14.57
CA PHE A 941 6.93 -16.69 14.77
C PHE A 941 8.36 -16.14 14.68
N ASP A 942 8.61 -15.17 13.80
CA ASP A 942 9.96 -14.61 13.58
C ASP A 942 10.48 -13.86 14.82
N LYS A 943 9.57 -13.26 15.60
CA LYS A 943 9.87 -12.53 16.84
C LYS A 943 9.32 -13.23 18.10
N ASN A 944 8.92 -14.50 17.97
CA ASN A 944 8.46 -15.40 19.05
C ASN A 944 7.41 -14.77 19.99
N ARG A 945 6.32 -14.23 19.44
CA ARG A 945 5.33 -13.43 20.19
C ARG A 945 3.92 -13.52 19.61
N LEU A 946 2.90 -13.33 20.45
CA LEU A 946 1.56 -12.99 19.95
C LEU A 946 1.49 -11.49 19.70
N LYS A 947 0.75 -11.10 18.66
CA LYS A 947 0.53 -9.70 18.29
C LYS A 947 -0.96 -9.49 17.95
N ALA A 948 -1.53 -8.35 18.35
CA ALA A 948 -2.75 -7.81 17.75
C ALA A 948 -2.57 -6.32 17.47
N ASP A 949 -2.79 -5.87 16.24
CA ASP A 949 -2.83 -4.44 15.91
C ASP A 949 -4.11 -3.80 16.47
N MET A 950 -4.01 -2.60 17.06
CA MET A 950 -5.15 -1.88 17.62
C MET A 950 -4.99 -0.35 17.49
N LYS A 951 -6.11 0.39 17.61
CA LYS A 951 -6.08 1.84 17.82
C LYS A 951 -6.06 2.14 19.34
N ALA A 952 -5.25 3.10 19.76
CA ALA A 952 -5.26 3.57 21.15
C ALA A 952 -6.59 4.28 21.51
N PHE A 953 -7.15 4.00 22.69
CA PHE A 953 -8.42 4.55 23.17
C PHE A 953 -8.39 4.87 24.67
N ARG A 954 -9.31 5.72 25.15
CA ARG A 954 -9.41 6.17 26.55
C ARG A 954 -10.70 5.66 27.19
N LEU A 955 -10.71 5.43 28.50
CA LEU A 955 -11.91 5.10 29.28
C LEU A 955 -12.29 6.27 30.20
N ASP A 956 -13.58 6.46 30.45
CA ASP A 956 -14.07 7.73 31.01
C ASP A 956 -13.61 7.99 32.45
N GLY A 957 -13.08 9.20 32.69
CA GLY A 957 -12.52 9.63 33.97
C GLY A 957 -11.10 9.14 34.30
N SER A 958 -10.34 8.58 33.36
CA SER A 958 -8.91 8.24 33.55
C SER A 958 -8.03 8.54 32.34
N TYR A 959 -6.78 8.90 32.61
CA TYR A 959 -5.69 9.00 31.63
C TYR A 959 -4.97 7.68 31.40
N ASP A 960 -4.92 6.84 32.43
CA ASP A 960 -4.25 5.54 32.38
C ASP A 960 -5.30 4.44 32.21
N ILE A 961 -5.17 3.66 31.15
CA ILE A 961 -5.96 2.43 30.95
C ILE A 961 -5.07 1.21 31.22
N GLN A 962 -5.56 0.30 32.06
CA GLN A 962 -4.96 -1.00 32.27
C GLN A 962 -5.72 -2.02 31.42
N ILE A 963 -5.01 -2.63 30.47
CA ILE A 963 -5.52 -3.81 29.78
C ILE A 963 -5.01 -5.03 30.54
N GLN A 964 -5.95 -5.79 31.10
CA GLN A 964 -5.71 -7.07 31.74
C GLN A 964 -6.09 -8.17 30.75
N CYS A 965 -5.14 -9.03 30.38
CA CYS A 965 -5.34 -10.11 29.42
C CYS A 965 -5.04 -11.46 30.08
N GLN A 966 -5.99 -12.38 30.03
CA GLN A 966 -5.76 -13.77 30.40
C GLN A 966 -5.01 -14.48 29.28
N VAL A 967 -3.84 -15.04 29.62
CA VAL A 967 -3.03 -15.87 28.74
C VAL A 967 -3.05 -17.31 29.25
N MET A 968 -3.27 -18.21 28.32
CA MET A 968 -3.29 -19.66 28.54
C MET A 968 -2.11 -20.29 27.82
N PHE A 969 -1.38 -21.17 28.51
CA PHE A 969 -0.27 -21.93 27.95
C PHE A 969 -0.73 -23.34 27.58
N CYS A 970 -0.68 -23.70 26.30
CA CYS A 970 -1.13 -25.01 25.83
C CYS A 970 0.01 -26.02 25.89
N ALA A 971 -0.11 -27.00 26.79
CA ALA A 971 0.88 -28.05 26.99
C ALA A 971 0.72 -29.21 25.99
N GLY A 972 1.29 -29.07 24.79
CA GLY A 972 1.32 -30.12 23.77
C GLY A 972 2.20 -29.78 22.57
N PRO A 973 2.52 -30.76 21.70
CA PRO A 973 3.28 -30.51 20.47
C PRO A 973 2.50 -29.66 19.45
N ASN A 974 1.17 -29.71 19.50
CA ASN A 974 0.28 -29.10 18.52
C ASN A 974 -0.24 -27.70 18.95
N GLY A 975 0.26 -27.17 20.07
CA GLY A 975 0.05 -25.78 20.48
C GLY A 975 -1.38 -25.41 20.87
N CYS A 976 -1.71 -24.13 20.68
CA CYS A 976 -3.01 -23.54 20.94
C CYS A 976 -3.82 -23.36 19.64
N PRO A 977 -5.01 -23.98 19.50
CA PRO A 977 -5.80 -23.89 18.27
C PRO A 977 -6.50 -22.52 18.12
N PRO A 978 -6.59 -21.96 16.90
CA PRO A 978 -7.30 -20.71 16.64
C PRO A 978 -8.82 -20.86 16.76
N SER A 979 -9.52 -19.76 17.07
CA SER A 979 -10.98 -19.67 16.89
C SER A 979 -11.33 -19.07 15.55
N ASN A 980 -12.46 -19.55 15.01
CA ASN A 980 -13.14 -18.92 13.89
C ASN A 980 -14.13 -17.87 14.44
N CYS A 981 -13.78 -16.61 14.24
CA CYS A 981 -14.55 -15.42 14.57
C CYS A 981 -15.44 -15.03 13.38
N LEU A 982 -16.47 -14.21 13.63
CA LEU A 982 -17.47 -13.85 12.63
C LEU A 982 -17.71 -12.34 12.71
N ASP A 983 -17.43 -11.63 11.62
CA ASP A 983 -17.62 -10.19 11.59
C ASP A 983 -19.12 -9.85 11.53
N SER A 984 -19.55 -9.00 12.47
CA SER A 984 -20.95 -8.59 12.61
C SER A 984 -21.38 -7.57 11.55
N GLY A 985 -20.44 -6.91 10.86
CA GLY A 985 -20.72 -5.99 9.75
C GLY A 985 -20.94 -6.70 8.41
N THR A 986 -20.18 -7.77 8.14
CA THR A 986 -20.18 -8.46 6.82
C THR A 986 -20.77 -9.88 6.84
N ASN A 987 -20.88 -10.52 8.02
CA ASN A 987 -21.09 -11.96 8.20
C ASN A 987 -19.99 -12.87 7.63
N GLU A 988 -18.81 -12.34 7.31
CA GLU A 988 -17.66 -13.18 6.89
C GLU A 988 -16.94 -13.80 8.10
N LEU A 989 -16.33 -14.97 7.88
CA LEU A 989 -15.61 -15.76 8.88
C LEU A 989 -14.10 -15.50 8.76
N PHE A 990 -13.44 -15.18 9.87
CA PHE A 990 -11.99 -14.97 9.96
C PHE A 990 -11.39 -15.72 11.16
N ALA A 991 -10.10 -16.02 11.12
CA ALA A 991 -9.39 -16.70 12.21
C ALA A 991 -8.75 -15.70 13.18
N SER A 992 -8.70 -16.05 14.47
CA SER A 992 -7.96 -15.32 15.53
C SER A 992 -7.40 -16.33 16.53
N HIS A 993 -6.15 -16.15 16.97
CA HIS A 993 -5.46 -17.09 17.86
C HIS A 993 -5.83 -16.93 19.34
N GLY A 994 -7.12 -17.18 19.64
CA GLY A 994 -7.66 -17.25 21.00
C GLY A 994 -8.88 -18.17 21.07
N ARG A 995 -9.12 -18.86 22.20
CA ARG A 995 -10.05 -20.01 22.30
C ARG A 995 -11.46 -19.65 22.79
N LYS A 996 -12.46 -20.10 22.04
CA LYS A 996 -13.87 -20.10 22.47
C LYS A 996 -14.13 -21.06 23.63
N LYS A 997 -14.42 -20.51 24.82
CA LYS A 997 -14.68 -21.19 26.08
C LYS A 997 -16.01 -21.96 25.98
N ARG A 998 -15.93 -23.27 25.66
CA ARG A 998 -17.07 -24.19 25.85
C ARG A 998 -17.33 -24.37 27.34
N SER A 999 -18.60 -24.52 27.71
CA SER A 999 -18.99 -24.63 29.11
C SER A 999 -18.71 -26.01 29.70
N VAL A 1000 -18.15 -26.00 30.91
CA VAL A 1000 -18.09 -27.10 31.92
C VAL A 1000 -16.90 -28.10 31.84
N THR A 1001 -16.03 -27.99 32.85
CA THR A 1001 -15.10 -28.97 33.46
C THR A 1001 -14.05 -29.74 32.63
N SER A 1002 -12.79 -29.32 32.79
CA SER A 1002 -11.71 -30.21 33.26
C SER A 1002 -10.62 -29.38 33.96
N GLU A 1003 -10.26 -29.72 35.19
CA GLU A 1003 -9.21 -29.01 35.96
C GLU A 1003 -7.82 -29.51 35.52
N ASN A 1004 -6.90 -28.57 35.18
CA ASN A 1004 -5.42 -28.67 35.04
C ASN A 1004 -4.82 -27.83 33.88
N GLU A 1005 -5.44 -26.70 33.49
CA GLU A 1005 -4.80 -25.69 32.63
C GLU A 1005 -4.39 -24.48 33.48
N ALA A 1006 -3.20 -23.93 33.27
CA ALA A 1006 -2.70 -22.77 34.01
C ALA A 1006 -3.02 -21.46 33.25
N GLU A 1007 -4.01 -20.72 33.74
CA GLU A 1007 -4.37 -19.38 33.26
C GLU A 1007 -3.51 -18.33 34.02
N GLU A 1008 -2.73 -17.51 33.30
CA GLU A 1008 -1.97 -16.37 33.86
C GLU A 1008 -2.62 -15.04 33.42
N THR A 1009 -2.97 -14.18 34.39
CA THR A 1009 -3.49 -12.83 34.07
C THR A 1009 -2.35 -11.85 33.91
N LEU A 1010 -2.03 -11.51 32.67
CA LEU A 1010 -1.10 -10.43 32.35
C LEU A 1010 -1.80 -9.07 32.50
N SER A 1011 -1.04 -8.03 32.80
CA SER A 1011 -1.54 -6.66 32.65
C SER A 1011 -0.48 -5.70 32.16
N ALA A 1012 -0.91 -4.75 31.33
CA ALA A 1012 -0.11 -3.63 30.87
C ALA A 1012 -0.93 -2.35 31.02
N ILE A 1013 -0.27 -1.26 31.40
CA ILE A 1013 -0.87 0.07 31.51
C ILE A 1013 -0.32 0.91 30.36
N ILE A 1014 -1.20 1.61 29.66
CA ILE A 1014 -0.83 2.64 28.69
C ILE A 1014 -1.55 3.94 29.03
N ARG A 1015 -0.80 5.03 29.07
CA ARG A 1015 -1.33 6.38 29.24
C ARG A 1015 -1.84 6.87 27.89
N VAL A 1016 -3.14 7.13 27.77
CA VAL A 1016 -3.76 7.56 26.52
C VAL A 1016 -4.24 9.00 26.66
N LEU A 1017 -3.51 9.90 26.01
CA LEU A 1017 -3.76 11.34 26.04
C LEU A 1017 -4.60 11.78 24.84
N ALA A 1018 -5.40 12.82 25.00
CA ALA A 1018 -5.86 13.61 23.86
C ALA A 1018 -4.69 14.47 23.34
N LYS A 1019 -4.64 14.72 22.03
CA LYS A 1019 -3.56 15.50 21.40
C LYS A 1019 -3.62 16.95 21.91
N GLY A 1020 -2.67 17.31 22.77
CA GLY A 1020 -2.54 18.65 23.36
C GLY A 1020 -2.55 18.72 24.89
N GLU A 1021 -2.82 17.63 25.62
CA GLU A 1021 -2.76 17.61 27.09
C GLU A 1021 -1.30 17.50 27.60
N GLU A 1022 -0.85 18.42 28.46
CA GLU A 1022 0.49 18.32 29.07
C GLU A 1022 0.53 17.32 30.23
N GLU A 1023 1.67 16.66 30.45
CA GLU A 1023 1.88 15.80 31.63
C GLU A 1023 1.84 16.59 32.95
N SER A 1024 2.04 17.91 32.89
CA SER A 1024 1.84 18.85 34.01
C SER A 1024 0.36 18.90 34.46
N GLU A 1025 -0.59 18.86 33.52
CA GLU A 1025 -2.03 18.85 33.78
C GLU A 1025 -2.50 17.48 34.28
N VAL A 1026 -1.93 16.39 33.75
CA VAL A 1026 -2.19 15.00 34.23
C VAL A 1026 -1.71 14.81 35.67
N GLU A 1027 -0.52 15.33 36.02
CA GLU A 1027 -0.09 15.39 37.43
C GLU A 1027 -1.07 16.19 38.28
N GLN A 1028 -1.55 17.33 37.79
CA GLN A 1028 -2.48 18.19 38.52
C GLN A 1028 -3.87 17.52 38.71
N PHE A 1029 -4.32 16.70 37.74
CA PHE A 1029 -5.53 15.88 37.83
C PHE A 1029 -5.44 14.84 38.95
N TYR A 1030 -4.40 13.98 38.97
CA TYR A 1030 -4.23 12.99 40.04
C TYR A 1030 -3.93 13.64 41.41
N ARG A 1031 -3.25 14.80 41.43
CA ARG A 1031 -3.02 15.60 42.64
C ARG A 1031 -4.30 16.26 43.18
N ASN A 1032 -5.33 16.45 42.34
CA ASN A 1032 -6.65 16.89 42.78
C ASN A 1032 -7.52 15.71 43.27
N GLN A 1033 -7.43 14.52 42.66
CA GLN A 1033 -8.17 13.33 43.11
C GLN A 1033 -7.69 12.80 44.48
N THR A 1034 -6.43 13.00 44.83
CA THR A 1034 -5.82 12.47 46.07
C THR A 1034 -6.17 13.26 47.34
N VAL A 1035 -7.06 14.26 47.27
CA VAL A 1035 -7.40 15.16 48.40
C VAL A 1035 -8.59 14.65 49.24
N SER A 1036 -9.27 13.59 48.83
CA SER A 1036 -10.51 13.07 49.47
C SER A 1036 -10.46 11.56 49.77
N GLY A 1037 -9.70 11.12 50.79
CA GLY A 1037 -9.47 9.67 51.03
C GLY A 1037 -9.22 9.13 52.45
N PHE A 1038 -8.80 9.95 53.43
CA PHE A 1038 -8.57 9.55 54.85
C PHE A 1038 -7.32 8.68 55.17
N ASP A 1039 -6.93 8.68 56.45
CA ASP A 1039 -5.61 8.27 56.94
C ASP A 1039 -5.48 6.85 57.54
N SER A 1040 -4.24 6.34 57.45
CA SER A 1040 -3.56 5.48 58.43
C SER A 1040 -4.09 4.06 58.76
N VAL A 1041 -3.33 3.06 58.34
CA VAL A 1041 -2.90 1.96 59.23
C VAL A 1041 -1.39 1.77 59.05
N ASP A 1042 -0.65 1.81 60.15
CA ASP A 1042 0.81 1.63 60.18
C ASP A 1042 1.14 0.31 60.90
N TYR A 1043 1.99 -0.52 60.29
CA TYR A 1043 2.64 -1.66 60.94
C TYR A 1043 3.94 -2.00 60.22
N ALA A 1044 5.05 -1.63 60.83
CA ALA A 1044 6.38 -1.91 60.31
C ALA A 1044 6.83 -3.33 60.64
N ASP A 1045 7.73 -3.88 59.81
CA ASP A 1045 8.86 -4.62 60.36
C ASP A 1045 10.16 -4.41 59.54
N LEU A 1046 11.28 -4.55 60.23
CA LEU A 1046 12.64 -4.21 59.79
C LEU A 1046 13.23 -5.30 58.84
N VAL A 1047 14.38 -5.14 58.15
CA VAL A 1047 15.72 -4.72 58.60
C VAL A 1047 16.55 -4.06 57.46
N CYS A 1048 17.47 -3.18 57.85
CA CYS A 1048 18.28 -2.31 56.98
C CYS A 1048 19.53 -2.97 56.36
N MET A 1049 20.05 -2.35 55.30
CA MET A 1049 21.51 -2.10 55.15
C MET A 1049 21.78 -0.66 54.70
N SER A 1050 22.97 -0.14 55.03
CA SER A 1050 23.24 1.30 55.21
C SER A 1050 23.94 2.02 54.03
N GLU A 1051 23.72 3.33 53.92
CA GLU A 1051 24.31 4.27 52.93
C GLU A 1051 25.85 4.31 52.85
N VAL A 1052 26.56 3.75 53.83
CA VAL A 1052 28.03 3.84 53.99
C VAL A 1052 28.81 3.40 52.74
N TRP A 1053 28.28 2.46 51.95
CA TRP A 1053 28.97 1.90 50.80
C TRP A 1053 28.98 2.81 49.56
N PHE A 1054 27.90 3.56 49.30
CA PHE A 1054 27.80 4.39 48.09
C PHE A 1054 28.75 5.60 48.13
N VAL A 1055 28.88 6.23 49.29
CA VAL A 1055 29.89 7.29 49.50
C VAL A 1055 31.30 6.71 49.40
N SER A 1056 31.53 5.50 49.92
CA SER A 1056 32.84 4.85 49.87
C SER A 1056 33.30 4.51 48.44
N THR A 1057 32.39 4.08 47.55
CA THR A 1057 32.75 3.78 46.14
C THR A 1057 33.00 5.07 45.35
N VAL A 1058 32.15 6.08 45.47
CA VAL A 1058 32.34 7.38 44.77
C VAL A 1058 33.63 8.08 45.21
N VAL A 1059 33.94 8.09 46.52
CA VAL A 1059 35.18 8.70 47.03
C VAL A 1059 36.43 7.91 46.61
N SER A 1060 36.39 6.58 46.62
CA SER A 1060 37.56 5.76 46.21
C SER A 1060 37.86 5.86 44.72
N VAL A 1061 36.86 5.85 43.83
CA VAL A 1061 37.05 6.10 42.39
C VAL A 1061 37.62 7.50 42.14
N SER A 1062 37.10 8.51 42.84
CA SER A 1062 37.61 9.90 42.75
C SER A 1062 39.08 10.01 43.19
N LEU A 1063 39.46 9.32 44.27
CA LEU A 1063 40.85 9.26 44.75
C LEU A 1063 41.78 8.53 43.76
N VAL A 1064 41.33 7.45 43.12
CA VAL A 1064 42.14 6.75 42.09
C VAL A 1064 42.41 7.67 40.89
N CYS A 1065 41.42 8.42 40.41
CA CYS A 1065 41.60 9.39 39.32
C CYS A 1065 42.55 10.55 39.71
N LEU A 1066 42.49 11.03 40.95
CA LEU A 1066 43.42 12.03 41.47
C LEU A 1066 44.85 11.49 41.63
N MET A 1067 45.01 10.24 42.07
CA MET A 1067 46.33 9.59 42.16
C MET A 1067 46.95 9.32 40.78
N LEU A 1068 46.16 8.91 39.79
CA LEU A 1068 46.63 8.70 38.41
C LEU A 1068 47.07 10.02 37.75
N SER A 1069 46.27 11.08 37.89
CA SER A 1069 46.64 12.41 37.36
C SER A 1069 47.86 13.00 38.09
N ALA A 1070 47.98 12.82 39.40
CA ALA A 1070 49.19 13.18 40.15
C ALA A 1070 50.44 12.41 39.68
N LEU A 1071 50.32 11.10 39.41
CA LEU A 1071 51.43 10.29 38.89
C LEU A 1071 51.89 10.74 37.49
N ILE A 1072 50.97 11.13 36.61
CA ILE A 1072 51.30 11.69 35.28
C ILE A 1072 52.07 13.01 35.43
N VAL A 1073 51.63 13.90 36.32
CA VAL A 1073 52.32 15.17 36.60
C VAL A 1073 53.70 14.93 37.23
N ILE A 1074 53.83 13.98 38.17
CA ILE A 1074 55.10 13.61 38.80
C ILE A 1074 56.08 13.03 37.76
N TRP A 1075 55.60 12.18 36.83
CA TRP A 1075 56.42 11.64 35.75
C TRP A 1075 56.92 12.74 34.79
N GLY A 1076 56.05 13.67 34.40
CA GLY A 1076 56.43 14.86 33.61
C GLY A 1076 57.45 15.75 34.32
N CYS A 1077 57.23 16.05 35.61
CA CYS A 1077 58.17 16.84 36.42
C CYS A 1077 59.50 16.12 36.70
N HIS A 1078 59.52 14.78 36.73
CA HIS A 1078 60.77 14.01 36.86
C HIS A 1078 61.57 14.00 35.56
N SER A 1079 60.90 13.95 34.41
CA SER A 1079 61.54 14.08 33.08
C SER A 1079 62.21 15.46 32.89
N LEU A 1080 61.64 16.52 33.48
CA LEU A 1080 62.15 17.90 33.38
C LEU A 1080 63.31 18.24 34.34
N ARG A 1081 63.89 17.28 35.09
CA ARG A 1081 64.81 17.59 36.21
C ARG A 1081 66.29 17.20 36.03
N GLN A 1082 66.75 16.89 34.81
CA GLN A 1082 68.18 16.83 34.49
C GLN A 1082 68.48 17.67 33.23
N GLY A 1083 69.26 18.75 33.39
CA GLY A 1083 69.75 19.59 32.28
C GLY A 1083 70.89 18.91 31.50
N ASN A 1084 71.61 19.55 30.57
CA ASN A 1084 71.83 20.98 30.29
C ASN A 1084 72.70 21.05 28.98
N PRO A 1085 73.29 22.18 28.52
CA PRO A 1085 72.80 23.56 28.33
C PRO A 1085 73.16 24.16 26.93
N LYS A 1086 72.88 25.47 26.73
CA LYS A 1086 73.55 26.48 25.83
C LYS A 1086 72.87 26.92 24.51
N LEU A 1087 72.53 28.21 24.53
CA LEU A 1087 72.43 29.21 23.44
C LEU A 1087 73.83 29.47 22.76
N PRO A 1088 73.96 30.20 21.61
CA PRO A 1088 73.29 31.48 21.33
C PRO A 1088 72.88 31.85 19.88
N ILE A 1089 72.30 33.06 19.78
CA ILE A 1089 71.73 33.75 18.61
C ILE A 1089 72.73 34.82 18.11
N PRO A 1090 72.85 35.08 16.79
CA PRO A 1090 72.41 36.38 16.27
C PRO A 1090 71.72 36.34 14.88
N THR A 1091 71.00 37.43 14.58
CA THR A 1091 70.24 37.75 13.35
C THR A 1091 71.09 38.70 12.43
N PRO A 1092 70.64 39.32 11.31
CA PRO A 1092 69.27 39.38 10.73
C PRO A 1092 69.12 39.35 9.17
N LEU A 1093 67.85 39.45 8.71
CA LEU A 1093 67.36 40.00 7.42
C LEU A 1093 67.72 39.30 6.08
N VAL A 1094 66.71 38.69 5.43
CA VAL A 1094 65.94 39.25 4.28
C VAL A 1094 64.84 38.24 3.86
N SER A 1095 63.71 38.74 3.34
CA SER A 1095 62.53 37.99 2.82
C SER A 1095 62.53 37.95 1.26
N PRO A 1096 61.72 37.12 0.55
CA PRO A 1096 60.46 36.48 0.98
C PRO A 1096 60.18 35.02 0.50
N SER A 1097 58.97 34.55 0.82
CA SER A 1097 58.19 33.48 0.15
C SER A 1097 58.77 32.06 0.00
N SER A 1098 58.49 31.25 1.02
CA SER A 1098 57.78 29.94 0.94
C SER A 1098 57.45 29.35 -0.44
N THR A 1099 57.55 28.04 -0.69
CA THR A 1099 58.02 26.89 0.13
C THR A 1099 58.25 25.71 -0.81
N ALA A 1100 59.26 24.85 -0.54
CA ALA A 1100 59.58 23.71 -1.40
C ALA A 1100 60.18 22.54 -0.62
N LEU A 1101 59.73 21.31 -0.94
CA LEU A 1101 60.37 20.00 -0.69
C LEU A 1101 60.62 19.64 0.81
N ALA A 1102 60.69 18.39 1.28
CA ALA A 1102 61.05 17.08 0.71
C ALA A 1102 62.55 16.89 0.43
N ILE A 1103 62.96 15.65 0.15
CA ILE A 1103 64.35 15.19 -0.12
C ILE A 1103 65.27 15.24 1.13
N HIS A 1104 66.29 14.39 1.34
CA HIS A 1104 66.64 12.97 1.06
C HIS A 1104 68.14 12.85 1.44
N ILE A 1105 68.74 11.64 1.39
CA ILE A 1105 70.20 11.40 1.25
C ILE A 1105 71.07 11.73 2.49
N ALA A 1106 72.17 11.03 2.82
CA ALA A 1106 72.56 9.61 2.66
C ALA A 1106 73.89 9.37 3.43
N GLY A 1107 74.28 8.10 3.60
CA GLY A 1107 75.70 7.71 3.56
C GLY A 1107 76.40 7.40 4.89
N ASP A 1108 76.84 6.13 5.00
CA ASP A 1108 78.21 5.70 5.32
C ASP A 1108 78.79 5.96 6.75
N LEU A 1109 79.56 5.04 7.37
CA LEU A 1109 80.11 3.73 6.94
C LEU A 1109 80.49 2.89 8.19
N LEU A 1110 80.33 1.55 8.13
CA LEU A 1110 80.89 0.53 9.06
C LEU A 1110 80.38 0.59 10.52
N SER A 1111 80.22 -0.49 11.30
CA SER A 1111 80.32 -1.96 11.12
C SER A 1111 79.88 -2.59 12.46
N ASP A 1112 79.39 -3.82 12.65
CA ASP A 1112 79.05 -5.02 11.84
C ASP A 1112 78.30 -5.98 12.81
N SER A 1113 77.66 -7.12 12.51
CA SER A 1113 77.14 -7.85 11.31
C SER A 1113 76.37 -9.09 11.90
N VAL A 1114 75.57 -9.96 11.25
CA VAL A 1114 74.96 -10.15 9.91
C VAL A 1114 73.84 -11.20 10.11
N ALA A 1115 72.70 -11.28 9.42
CA ALA A 1115 72.11 -10.46 8.36
C ALA A 1115 70.55 -10.50 8.44
N ASP A 1116 69.93 -9.55 7.72
CA ASP A 1116 68.53 -9.53 7.21
C ASP A 1116 68.52 -10.34 5.87
N PRO A 1117 67.79 -10.09 4.74
CA PRO A 1117 66.56 -9.34 4.49
C PRO A 1117 65.53 -9.97 3.49
N LYS A 1118 64.24 -9.60 3.63
CA LYS A 1118 63.33 -8.94 2.63
C LYS A 1118 62.95 -9.59 1.27
N ASP A 1119 61.68 -9.49 0.84
CA ASP A 1119 60.97 -8.45 0.02
C ASP A 1119 61.51 -8.36 -1.45
N ASP A 1120 60.78 -8.11 -2.54
CA ASP A 1120 59.35 -7.98 -2.89
C ASP A 1120 59.23 -7.87 -4.45
N PRO A 1121 58.82 -6.77 -5.14
CA PRO A 1121 57.69 -6.86 -6.07
C PRO A 1121 57.95 -6.75 -7.59
N GLN A 1122 56.89 -7.15 -8.33
CA GLN A 1122 56.33 -6.57 -9.57
C GLN A 1122 57.12 -6.43 -10.90
N ALA A 1123 56.39 -6.83 -11.96
CA ALA A 1123 56.26 -6.18 -13.29
C ALA A 1123 57.41 -6.22 -14.32
N VAL A 1124 57.31 -7.18 -15.27
CA VAL A 1124 57.70 -6.98 -16.68
C VAL A 1124 56.66 -7.59 -17.64
N ILE A 1125 55.94 -6.70 -18.33
CA ILE A 1125 55.58 -6.67 -19.77
C ILE A 1125 55.41 -8.01 -20.56
N GLU A 1126 54.20 -8.14 -21.13
CA GLU A 1126 53.79 -8.81 -22.39
C GLU A 1126 53.97 -10.33 -22.68
N ARG A 1127 52.87 -10.87 -23.26
CA ARG A 1127 52.79 -11.80 -24.41
C ARG A 1127 53.28 -13.26 -24.30
N ALA A 1128 52.26 -14.12 -24.21
CA ALA A 1128 51.81 -15.00 -25.31
C ALA A 1128 52.14 -16.52 -25.31
N THR A 1129 51.09 -17.29 -25.65
CA THR A 1129 51.13 -18.54 -26.44
C THR A 1129 51.63 -19.85 -25.77
N VAL A 1130 50.67 -20.55 -25.12
CA VAL A 1130 50.18 -21.89 -25.53
C VAL A 1130 51.10 -23.15 -25.41
N PHE A 1131 50.59 -24.10 -24.60
CA PHE A 1131 50.62 -25.59 -24.73
C PHE A 1131 51.74 -26.49 -24.15
N VAL A 1132 51.32 -27.28 -23.13
CA VAL A 1132 51.32 -28.77 -23.07
C VAL A 1132 52.61 -29.57 -22.81
N GLY A 1133 52.49 -30.60 -21.93
CA GLY A 1133 53.47 -31.68 -21.67
C GLY A 1133 54.10 -31.57 -20.28
N ALA A 1134 53.68 -32.22 -19.18
CA ALA A 1134 53.17 -33.58 -18.91
C ALA A 1134 54.22 -34.71 -19.02
N LEU A 1135 54.60 -35.32 -17.88
CA LEU A 1135 54.66 -36.79 -17.60
C LEU A 1135 55.63 -37.20 -16.44
N ILE A 1136 55.17 -38.12 -15.56
CA ILE A 1136 55.92 -39.15 -14.78
C ILE A 1136 56.92 -38.66 -13.68
N GLY A 1137 57.02 -39.27 -12.48
CA GLY A 1137 56.24 -40.35 -11.84
C GLY A 1137 56.99 -41.06 -10.67
N GLN A 1138 56.37 -42.08 -10.05
CA GLN A 1138 56.84 -42.93 -8.91
C GLN A 1138 56.80 -42.29 -7.49
N GLY A 1139 56.54 -43.01 -6.38
CA GLY A 1139 56.11 -44.41 -6.17
C GLY A 1139 56.09 -44.87 -4.68
N HIS A 1140 55.58 -46.08 -4.39
CA HIS A 1140 55.55 -46.84 -3.09
C HIS A 1140 54.61 -46.33 -1.96
N ASP A 1141 53.95 -47.15 -1.11
CA ASP A 1141 53.74 -48.63 -0.94
C ASP A 1141 52.21 -48.90 -0.71
N GLU A 1142 51.54 -50.01 -1.04
CA GLU A 1142 51.62 -51.45 -0.64
C GLU A 1142 51.35 -51.74 0.87
N LEU A 1143 50.55 -52.71 1.33
CA LEU A 1143 49.65 -53.76 0.75
C LEU A 1143 48.27 -53.68 1.48
N GLY A 1144 47.15 -54.34 1.13
CA GLY A 1144 46.76 -55.42 0.22
C GLY A 1144 45.35 -55.96 0.64
N GLU A 1145 44.73 -57.03 0.13
CA GLU A 1145 45.00 -57.91 -1.03
C GLU A 1145 43.73 -58.78 -1.36
N LYS A 1146 43.37 -58.91 -2.66
CA LYS A 1146 42.69 -60.08 -3.32
C LYS A 1146 41.23 -60.44 -2.91
N ARG A 1147 40.34 -61.04 -3.73
CA ARG A 1147 40.15 -61.39 -5.18
C ARG A 1147 38.69 -61.96 -5.30
N ALA A 1148 38.03 -62.36 -6.41
CA ALA A 1148 38.12 -62.35 -7.90
C ALA A 1148 36.82 -63.04 -8.42
N VAL A 1149 36.36 -63.07 -9.69
CA VAL A 1149 36.52 -62.36 -10.99
C VAL A 1149 35.37 -62.89 -11.90
N GLY A 1150 34.81 -62.11 -12.83
CA GLY A 1150 33.93 -62.66 -13.88
C GLY A 1150 33.27 -61.64 -14.84
N ASP A 1151 33.53 -61.79 -16.15
CA ASP A 1151 32.77 -61.15 -17.23
C ASP A 1151 31.44 -61.88 -17.50
N GLY A 1152 30.44 -61.17 -18.03
CA GLY A 1152 29.18 -61.79 -18.48
C GLY A 1152 28.32 -60.87 -19.37
N LYS A 1153 27.95 -61.36 -20.56
CA LYS A 1153 26.95 -60.74 -21.46
C LYS A 1153 25.65 -61.57 -21.48
N PHE A 1154 24.60 -60.92 -21.98
CA PHE A 1154 23.37 -61.45 -22.59
C PHE A 1154 22.12 -61.77 -21.74
N HIS A 1155 21.00 -61.36 -22.35
CA HIS A 1155 19.60 -61.80 -22.23
C HIS A 1155 18.90 -61.94 -20.87
N ALA A 1156 18.09 -60.92 -20.60
CA ALA A 1156 16.62 -61.01 -20.47
C ALA A 1156 15.95 -62.39 -20.29
N ILE A 1157 15.06 -62.46 -19.29
CA ILE A 1157 13.65 -62.84 -19.44
C ILE A 1157 12.85 -62.24 -18.26
N LYS A 1158 11.54 -62.03 -18.43
CA LYS A 1158 10.65 -61.53 -17.36
C LYS A 1158 10.34 -62.59 -16.31
N ALA A 1159 10.21 -62.15 -15.06
CA ALA A 1159 9.09 -62.50 -14.21
C ALA A 1159 8.50 -61.16 -13.72
#